data_AF-A0A834WG97-F1
#
_entry.id   AF-A0A834WG97-F1
#
_cell.length_a   1.000
_cell.length_b   1.000
_cell.length_c   1.000
_cell.angle_alpha   90.00
_cell.angle_beta   90.00
_cell.angle_gamma   90.00
#
_symmetry.space_group_name_H-M   'P 1'
#
loop_
_entity.id
_entity.type
_entity.pdbx_description
1 polymer ?
#
loop_
_entity_poly.entity_id
_entity_poly.type
_entity_poly.pdbx_seq_one_letter_code
_entity_poly.pdbx_strand_id
1 'polypeptide(L)'
;MVAKTRQNATNTPNSKPEVGEIDTSPPFQSVKDAVTLFGEGAFSGEKPAIRKAKPYSAERVLAKETQLHLAQKELNKLKEQLKSAETTKAQALVELEKAKRTVDDLTKKLKALNESRELASKATEAAKSQAQQLKEEKYGGPDGNNGAWKEELDTAVKRYASVITELDASKQELRKIRQEYDSSLEARVSAIKQASEAEDAMKANTERASELSKEISAVQESIEQMKLASMQAQQEQSRILTEKDVLRQSYKATIENSEKKLLALKKEFNPDLTKNLEVQLTETLNEVGALQKEMESKKTSDLDVVKSVTLELDDAKESLHKVAEEEMSLRSLVEALKVELENVKREHSELKEKESETESIVGNLHVKLRKTKSELEACSGEESKVRGASEEMMLTLNQLSSETENARREAEDMKIKAEELKKEAEVTKVALEDAEKKLRVLLEEAEAAKEAEESALDQIKVLSERTSAARASTSESGAKITISREEFESLSRKVEESDKLAEMKVAAAMAQVEAVKASENEALQRLETTMKEIEDMKTATQEALKKAEMAEGAKRVVENELRRWREREQKKAAEAASRILAEKQMSPQSSPHHYTIQKHSQPPKAVEAKKYEKEKVSVSKKVLLPNISGIFHRKKNQIEGGSPSYLPGENPV
;
A
#
# COMPACT_ATOMS: atom_id res chain seq x y z
N MET A 1 51.46 -3.25 16.70
CA MET A 1 52.70 -2.77 16.05
C MET A 1 52.34 -1.57 15.21
N VAL A 2 53.07 -0.47 15.40
CA VAL A 2 52.72 0.91 15.06
C VAL A 2 53.67 1.44 13.98
N ALA A 3 53.22 2.49 13.30
CA ALA A 3 53.95 3.48 12.47
C ALA A 3 54.22 3.06 11.02
N LYS A 4 53.78 3.79 9.98
CA LYS A 4 53.72 5.24 9.69
C LYS A 4 55.10 5.84 9.38
N THR A 5 55.27 6.27 8.13
CA THR A 5 56.29 7.21 7.65
C THR A 5 55.61 8.00 6.52
N ARG A 6 55.25 9.28 6.65
CA ARG A 6 56.09 10.51 6.60
C ARG A 6 56.86 10.63 5.27
N GLN A 7 57.01 11.78 4.60
CA GLN A 7 56.47 13.14 4.70
C GLN A 7 57.13 13.94 3.55
N ASN A 8 56.40 14.89 2.96
CA ASN A 8 56.76 16.26 2.55
C ASN A 8 58.07 16.63 1.82
N ALA A 9 57.94 17.77 1.13
CA ALA A 9 58.88 18.91 1.02
C ALA A 9 59.59 19.03 -0.35
N THR A 10 59.11 19.89 -1.26
CA THR A 10 59.42 21.34 -1.42
C THR A 10 60.86 21.63 -1.87
N ASN A 11 61.02 22.18 -3.08
CA ASN A 11 61.50 23.55 -3.37
C ASN A 11 62.15 23.67 -4.77
N THR A 12 61.60 24.62 -5.54
CA THR A 12 62.14 25.62 -6.50
C THR A 12 63.67 25.88 -6.50
N PRO A 13 64.30 26.67 -7.42
CA PRO A 13 63.83 27.49 -8.58
C PRO A 13 64.81 27.55 -9.81
N ASN A 14 64.63 28.56 -10.69
CA ASN A 14 65.48 29.15 -11.77
C ASN A 14 65.13 28.76 -13.21
N SER A 15 64.67 29.69 -14.08
CA SER A 15 65.33 30.85 -14.75
C SER A 15 66.40 30.40 -15.77
N LYS A 16 66.45 30.77 -17.06
CA LYS A 16 65.88 31.86 -17.89
C LYS A 16 66.05 31.46 -19.41
N PRO A 17 65.84 32.33 -20.42
CA PRO A 17 65.19 32.02 -21.71
C PRO A 17 66.14 31.88 -22.92
N GLU A 18 65.70 31.29 -24.05
CA GLU A 18 66.15 31.71 -25.41
C GLU A 18 65.30 31.07 -26.54
N VAL A 19 64.64 31.95 -27.32
CA VAL A 19 64.41 31.96 -28.79
C VAL A 19 64.08 30.66 -29.56
N GLY A 20 62.90 30.68 -30.20
CA GLY A 20 62.72 30.37 -31.64
C GLY A 20 62.70 28.91 -32.08
N GLU A 21 61.50 28.30 -32.12
CA GLU A 21 61.27 27.09 -32.91
C GLU A 21 60.65 27.46 -34.27
N ILE A 22 61.41 27.18 -35.33
CA ILE A 22 60.96 27.21 -36.72
C ILE A 22 60.26 25.88 -37.00
N ASP A 23 59.00 25.96 -37.41
CA ASP A 23 58.22 24.81 -37.90
C ASP A 23 58.87 24.26 -39.18
N THR A 24 59.29 23.01 -39.12
CA THR A 24 59.96 22.26 -40.21
C THR A 24 59.03 21.27 -40.89
N SER A 25 57.72 21.44 -40.77
CA SER A 25 56.75 20.63 -41.51
C SER A 25 56.78 20.94 -43.02
N PRO A 26 56.62 19.92 -43.89
CA PRO A 26 56.86 20.04 -45.32
C PRO A 26 55.83 20.96 -46.02
N PRO A 27 56.22 21.66 -47.11
CA PRO A 27 55.36 22.62 -47.79
C PRO A 27 54.16 21.93 -48.44
N PHE A 28 52.96 22.48 -48.18
CA PHE A 28 51.69 22.03 -48.74
C PHE A 28 51.73 22.00 -50.27
N GLN A 29 51.45 20.83 -50.86
CA GLN A 29 51.28 20.68 -52.30
C GLN A 29 49.86 21.11 -52.67
N SER A 30 49.73 22.31 -53.26
CA SER A 30 48.53 22.88 -53.90
C SER A 30 47.59 23.71 -53.02
N VAL A 31 47.37 24.95 -53.47
CA VAL A 31 46.47 25.99 -52.89
C VAL A 31 44.99 25.56 -52.90
N LYS A 32 44.63 24.45 -53.56
CA LYS A 32 43.27 23.92 -53.58
C LYS A 32 42.81 23.33 -52.24
N ASP A 33 43.71 22.82 -51.41
CA ASP A 33 43.34 22.14 -50.16
C ASP A 33 43.18 23.11 -48.97
N ALA A 34 43.71 24.33 -49.08
CA ALA A 34 43.54 25.37 -48.06
C ALA A 34 42.18 26.09 -48.14
N VAL A 35 41.45 25.96 -49.26
CA VAL A 35 40.18 26.69 -49.49
C VAL A 35 38.95 25.91 -48.99
N THR A 36 39.08 24.63 -48.65
CA THR A 36 37.96 23.81 -48.14
C THR A 36 37.70 24.00 -46.63
N LEU A 37 38.57 24.73 -45.92
CA LEU A 37 38.44 24.97 -44.48
C LEU A 37 37.58 26.19 -44.13
N PHE A 38 37.27 27.07 -45.10
CA PHE A 38 36.47 28.28 -44.87
C PHE A 38 35.58 28.60 -46.09
N GLY A 39 34.34 28.09 -46.13
CA GLY A 39 33.35 28.65 -47.06
C GLY A 39 32.15 27.78 -47.36
N GLU A 40 31.12 27.81 -46.51
CA GLU A 40 29.74 27.62 -46.94
C GLU A 40 29.32 28.76 -47.89
N GLY A 41 28.68 28.44 -49.03
CA GLY A 41 27.94 29.43 -49.81
C GLY A 41 27.79 29.18 -51.31
N ALA A 42 26.61 28.64 -51.69
CA ALA A 42 25.84 28.97 -52.90
C ALA A 42 26.33 28.54 -54.33
N PHE A 43 25.57 27.60 -54.89
CA PHE A 43 25.07 27.43 -56.29
C PHE A 43 26.03 27.39 -57.49
N SER A 44 26.11 26.23 -58.14
CA SER A 44 25.58 25.89 -59.49
C SER A 44 26.15 24.52 -59.89
N GLY A 45 25.50 23.61 -60.61
CA GLY A 45 24.23 23.60 -61.31
C GLY A 45 24.29 22.38 -62.22
N GLU A 46 23.91 21.21 -61.71
CA GLU A 46 23.69 20.03 -62.57
C GLU A 46 22.61 19.16 -61.92
N LYS A 47 21.52 18.94 -62.66
CA LYS A 47 20.37 18.15 -62.21
C LYS A 47 20.76 16.67 -62.14
N PRO A 48 20.40 15.97 -61.06
CA PRO A 48 19.91 14.62 -61.21
C PRO A 48 18.53 14.44 -60.60
N ALA A 49 17.80 13.53 -61.22
CA ALA A 49 16.44 13.15 -60.96
C ALA A 49 16.10 12.95 -59.47
N ILE A 50 14.90 13.42 -59.13
CA ILE A 50 14.16 13.06 -57.93
C ILE A 50 14.09 11.53 -57.82
N ARG A 51 14.94 10.94 -56.97
CA ARG A 51 14.62 9.67 -56.32
C ARG A 51 14.22 9.99 -54.90
N LYS A 52 12.93 9.79 -54.63
CA LYS A 52 12.35 9.88 -53.29
C LYS A 52 13.17 9.01 -52.33
N ALA A 53 13.82 9.63 -51.36
CA ALA A 53 14.33 8.91 -50.19
C ALA A 53 13.13 8.28 -49.47
N LYS A 54 13.21 6.97 -49.21
CA LYS A 54 12.18 6.21 -48.47
C LYS A 54 11.98 6.86 -47.08
N PRO A 55 10.74 6.94 -46.54
CA PRO A 55 10.43 7.57 -45.25
C PRO A 55 11.02 6.87 -43.99
N TYR A 56 11.66 5.72 -44.16
CA TYR A 56 12.02 4.79 -43.08
C TYR A 56 13.10 5.27 -42.09
N SER A 57 13.83 6.37 -42.37
CA SER A 57 14.84 6.92 -41.46
C SER A 57 14.23 7.92 -40.46
N ALA A 58 13.32 8.78 -40.90
CA ALA A 58 12.65 9.75 -40.03
C ALA A 58 11.75 9.06 -38.99
N GLU A 59 11.04 8.01 -39.39
CA GLU A 59 10.17 7.23 -38.49
C GLU A 59 10.99 6.47 -37.43
N ARG A 60 12.17 5.97 -37.79
CA ARG A 60 13.08 5.28 -36.86
C ARG A 60 13.77 6.25 -35.88
N VAL A 61 14.05 7.48 -36.32
CA VAL A 61 14.55 8.56 -35.46
C VAL A 61 13.46 9.02 -34.49
N LEU A 62 12.22 9.22 -34.97
CA LEU A 62 11.06 9.55 -34.14
C LEU A 62 10.75 8.45 -33.11
N ALA A 63 10.83 7.18 -33.49
CA ALA A 63 10.63 6.06 -32.57
C ALA A 63 11.69 6.03 -31.46
N LYS A 64 12.97 6.28 -31.81
CA LYS A 64 14.07 6.38 -30.83
C LYS A 64 13.93 7.60 -29.92
N GLU A 65 13.48 8.73 -30.46
CA GLU A 65 13.26 9.96 -29.70
C GLU A 65 12.08 9.82 -28.72
N THR A 66 11.04 9.09 -29.14
CA THR A 66 9.91 8.72 -28.28
C THR A 66 10.36 7.77 -27.15
N GLN A 67 11.19 6.77 -27.46
CA GLN A 67 11.80 5.90 -26.45
C GLN A 67 12.70 6.67 -25.48
N LEU A 68 13.48 7.64 -25.98
CA LEU A 68 14.32 8.50 -25.15
C LEU A 68 13.48 9.36 -24.20
N HIS A 69 12.36 9.92 -24.67
CA HIS A 69 11.42 10.65 -23.81
C HIS A 69 10.79 9.76 -22.73
N LEU A 70 10.43 8.52 -23.06
CA LEU A 70 9.90 7.56 -22.07
C LEU A 70 10.95 7.19 -21.03
N ALA A 71 12.19 6.91 -21.46
CA ALA A 71 13.31 6.66 -20.56
C ALA A 71 13.64 7.86 -19.67
N GLN A 72 13.59 9.08 -20.21
CA GLN A 72 13.77 10.31 -19.44
C GLN A 72 12.68 10.49 -18.37
N LYS A 73 11.43 10.14 -18.70
CA LYS A 73 10.29 10.18 -17.78
C LYS A 73 10.44 9.15 -16.66
N GLU A 74 10.86 7.92 -16.98
CA GLU A 74 11.16 6.89 -15.98
C GLU A 74 12.34 7.29 -15.09
N LEU A 75 13.41 7.84 -15.66
CA LEU A 75 14.56 8.36 -14.90
C LEU A 75 14.12 9.43 -13.89
N ASN A 76 13.26 10.36 -14.30
CA ASN A 76 12.75 11.41 -13.41
C ASN A 76 11.89 10.83 -12.28
N LYS A 77 11.04 9.85 -12.59
CA LYS A 77 10.24 9.13 -11.58
C LYS A 77 11.13 8.41 -10.57
N LEU A 78 12.19 7.73 -11.03
CA LEU A 78 13.16 7.06 -10.17
C LEU A 78 13.95 8.06 -9.31
N LYS A 79 14.30 9.24 -9.85
CA LYS A 79 14.95 10.31 -9.09
C LYS A 79 14.06 10.87 -7.99
N GLU A 80 12.76 11.04 -8.24
CA GLU A 80 11.81 11.46 -7.20
C GLU A 80 11.66 10.40 -6.12
N GLN A 81 11.56 9.13 -6.50
CA GLN A 81 11.53 8.02 -5.55
C GLN A 81 12.80 7.95 -4.70
N LEU A 82 13.97 8.12 -5.31
CA LEU A 82 15.24 8.18 -4.59
C LEU A 82 15.27 9.32 -3.57
N LYS A 83 14.86 10.54 -3.95
CA LYS A 83 14.78 11.67 -3.01
C LYS A 83 13.79 11.40 -1.86
N SER A 84 12.65 10.77 -2.15
CA SER A 84 11.68 10.40 -1.11
C SER A 84 12.24 9.34 -0.15
N ALA A 85 13.04 8.40 -0.66
CA ALA A 85 13.72 7.38 0.14
C ALA A 85 14.88 7.99 0.98
N GLU A 86 15.63 8.94 0.43
CA GLU A 86 16.70 9.64 1.13
C GLU A 86 16.15 10.50 2.29
N THR A 87 15.05 11.20 2.06
CA THR A 87 14.39 12.01 3.09
C THR A 87 13.80 11.16 4.21
N THR A 88 13.11 10.07 3.87
CA THR A 88 12.61 9.11 4.88
C THR A 88 13.74 8.45 5.66
N LYS A 89 14.85 8.08 5.02
CA LYS A 89 16.05 7.58 5.71
C LYS A 89 16.63 8.60 6.67
N ALA A 90 16.77 9.87 6.26
CA ALA A 90 17.29 10.93 7.11
C ALA A 90 16.41 11.12 8.35
N GLN A 91 15.08 11.08 8.18
CA GLN A 91 14.13 11.22 9.28
C GLN A 91 14.17 10.02 10.23
N ALA A 92 14.29 8.80 9.71
CA ALA A 92 14.46 7.59 10.52
C ALA A 92 15.74 7.62 11.35
N LEU A 93 16.85 8.15 10.81
CA LEU A 93 18.10 8.31 11.56
C LEU A 93 17.96 9.30 12.72
N VAL A 94 17.23 10.41 12.51
CA VAL A 94 16.96 11.38 13.58
C VAL A 94 16.11 10.76 14.69
N GLU A 95 15.06 10.01 14.35
CA GLU A 95 14.23 9.32 15.34
C GLU A 95 14.99 8.22 16.08
N LEU A 96 15.88 7.49 15.39
CA LEU A 96 16.78 6.52 16.02
C LEU A 96 17.72 7.18 17.04
N GLU A 97 18.29 8.34 16.70
CA GLU A 97 19.16 9.10 17.59
C GLU A 97 18.40 9.59 18.83
N LYS A 98 17.15 10.05 18.67
CA LYS A 98 16.27 10.42 19.78
C LYS A 98 15.96 9.22 20.67
N ALA A 99 15.59 8.09 20.07
CA ALA A 99 15.30 6.86 20.81
C ALA A 99 16.51 6.40 21.63
N LYS A 100 17.73 6.44 21.07
CA LYS A 100 18.96 6.15 21.81
C LYS A 100 19.14 7.04 23.04
N ARG A 101 18.95 8.36 22.89
CA ARG A 101 19.02 9.30 24.03
C ARG A 101 18.00 8.98 25.11
N THR A 102 16.77 8.62 24.72
CA THR A 102 15.73 8.25 25.70
C THR A 102 16.08 6.96 26.46
N VAL A 103 16.65 5.96 25.77
CA VAL A 103 17.11 4.72 26.41
C VAL A 103 18.25 5.01 27.41
N ASP A 104 19.21 5.86 27.04
CA ASP A 104 20.29 6.25 27.94
C ASP A 104 19.76 6.99 29.18
N ASP A 105 18.79 7.89 29.01
CA ASP A 105 18.17 8.62 30.12
C ASP A 105 17.37 7.68 31.06
N LEU A 106 16.58 6.77 30.49
CA LEU A 106 15.87 5.74 31.25
C LEU A 106 16.83 4.79 31.96
N THR A 107 17.95 4.43 31.34
CA THR A 107 18.98 3.58 31.95
C THR A 107 19.61 4.27 33.17
N LYS A 108 19.89 5.57 33.06
CA LYS A 108 20.39 6.38 34.20
C LYS A 108 19.37 6.44 35.33
N LYS A 109 18.09 6.70 35.02
CA LYS A 109 17.00 6.71 36.00
C LYS A 109 16.82 5.36 36.70
N LEU A 110 16.87 4.27 35.94
CA LEU A 110 16.77 2.92 36.48
C LEU A 110 17.93 2.60 37.45
N LYS A 111 19.15 3.04 37.13
CA LYS A 111 20.31 2.89 38.00
C LYS A 111 20.12 3.65 39.32
N ALA A 112 19.70 4.92 39.26
CA ALA A 112 19.43 5.73 40.45
C ALA A 112 18.32 5.14 41.33
N LEU A 113 17.25 4.61 40.71
CA LEU A 113 16.15 3.96 41.43
C LEU A 113 16.59 2.67 42.12
N ASN A 114 17.43 1.87 41.47
CA ASN A 114 18.02 0.67 42.08
C ASN A 114 18.92 1.01 43.27
N GLU A 115 19.77 2.04 43.16
CA GLU A 115 20.61 2.52 44.26
C GLU A 115 19.75 3.02 45.44
N SER A 116 18.69 3.77 45.17
CA SER A 116 17.72 4.22 46.18
C SER A 116 17.01 3.04 46.87
N ARG A 117 16.57 2.04 46.10
CA ARG A 117 15.94 0.82 46.63
C ARG A 117 16.89 0.06 47.55
N GLU A 118 18.16 -0.05 47.18
CA GLU A 118 19.16 -0.75 47.99
C GLU A 118 19.44 -0.01 49.31
N LEU A 119 19.48 1.33 49.28
CA LEU A 119 19.57 2.16 50.49
C LEU A 119 18.34 1.98 51.39
N ALA A 120 17.12 2.00 50.82
CA ALA A 120 15.89 1.78 51.57
C ALA A 120 15.86 0.38 52.20
N SER A 121 16.29 -0.65 51.47
CA SER A 121 16.37 -2.03 51.99
C SER A 121 17.37 -2.13 53.15
N LYS A 122 18.53 -1.48 53.05
CA LYS A 122 19.52 -1.42 54.15
C LYS A 122 18.96 -0.69 55.38
N ALA A 123 18.22 0.41 55.18
CA ALA A 123 17.56 1.13 56.27
C ALA A 123 16.47 0.27 56.95
N THR A 124 15.70 -0.51 56.19
CA THR A 124 14.69 -1.41 56.77
C THR A 124 15.31 -2.56 57.56
N GLU A 125 16.42 -3.14 57.11
CA GLU A 125 17.13 -4.19 57.86
C GLU A 125 17.82 -3.63 59.12
N ALA A 126 18.34 -2.39 59.06
CA ALA A 126 18.86 -1.70 60.24
C ALA A 126 17.76 -1.43 61.28
N ALA A 127 16.59 -0.93 60.86
CA ALA A 127 15.44 -0.69 61.74
C ALA A 127 14.91 -2.00 62.35
N LYS A 128 14.91 -3.09 61.58
CA LYS A 128 14.51 -4.42 62.05
C LYS A 128 15.49 -4.99 63.08
N SER A 129 16.79 -4.77 62.88
CA SER A 129 17.83 -5.14 63.84
C SER A 129 17.71 -4.35 65.14
N GLN A 130 17.42 -3.05 65.06
CA GLN A 130 17.14 -2.21 66.23
C GLN A 130 15.85 -2.63 66.96
N ALA A 131 14.80 -2.98 66.23
CA ALA A 131 13.55 -3.48 66.82
C ALA A 131 13.71 -4.85 67.51
N GLN A 132 14.64 -5.69 67.03
CA GLN A 132 15.02 -6.93 67.71
C GLN A 132 15.83 -6.66 68.98
N GLN A 133 16.77 -5.71 68.96
CA GLN A 133 17.51 -5.27 70.16
C GLN A 133 16.57 -4.70 71.25
N LEU A 134 15.61 -3.86 70.86
CA LEU A 134 14.60 -3.32 71.78
C LEU A 134 13.62 -4.39 72.33
N LYS A 135 13.46 -5.51 71.62
CA LYS A 135 12.68 -6.67 72.10
C LYS A 135 13.47 -7.53 73.09
N GLU A 136 14.78 -7.61 72.94
CA GLU A 136 15.67 -8.31 73.89
C GLU A 136 15.92 -7.49 75.18
N GLU A 137 15.81 -6.16 75.12
CA GLU A 137 16.07 -5.25 76.25
C GLU A 137 14.85 -5.01 77.18
N LYS A 138 13.69 -5.65 76.92
CA LYS A 138 12.50 -5.55 77.81
C LYS A 138 12.17 -6.86 78.53
N TYR A 139 12.99 -7.17 79.53
CA TYR A 139 12.50 -7.77 80.78
C TYR A 139 12.68 -6.75 81.90
N GLY A 140 11.60 -6.02 82.25
CA GLY A 140 11.59 -5.13 83.40
C GLY A 140 10.43 -4.13 83.40
N GLY A 141 9.38 -4.44 84.17
CA GLY A 141 8.55 -3.49 84.94
C GLY A 141 7.65 -2.50 84.18
N PRO A 142 6.31 -2.56 84.37
CA PRO A 142 5.37 -1.61 83.79
C PRO A 142 5.12 -0.44 84.74
N ASP A 143 5.32 0.81 84.30
CA ASP A 143 4.45 1.89 84.77
C ASP A 143 4.49 3.16 83.90
N GLY A 144 3.31 3.77 83.76
CA GLY A 144 3.10 5.21 83.53
C GLY A 144 3.62 5.86 82.24
N ASN A 145 2.86 5.77 81.14
CA ASN A 145 2.42 6.92 80.31
C ASN A 145 1.68 6.42 79.04
N ASN A 146 0.38 6.11 79.16
CA ASN A 146 -0.43 5.46 78.13
C ASN A 146 -0.80 6.33 76.91
N GLY A 147 -0.31 7.58 76.81
CA GLY A 147 -0.54 8.45 75.65
C GLY A 147 0.53 8.32 74.57
N ALA A 148 1.80 8.48 74.95
CA ALA A 148 2.92 8.59 74.02
C ALA A 148 3.14 7.32 73.17
N TRP A 149 3.04 6.13 73.77
CA TRP A 149 3.19 4.87 73.03
C TRP A 149 2.05 4.60 72.04
N LYS A 150 0.87 5.13 72.31
CA LYS A 150 -0.30 4.98 71.43
C LYS A 150 -0.18 5.89 70.22
N GLU A 151 0.29 7.12 70.40
CA GLU A 151 0.65 8.01 69.31
C GLU A 151 1.83 7.47 68.50
N GLU A 152 2.89 6.95 69.14
CA GLU A 152 4.03 6.33 68.46
C GLU A 152 3.58 5.13 67.60
N LEU A 153 2.69 4.28 68.14
CA LEU A 153 2.12 3.13 67.43
C LEU A 153 1.23 3.57 66.26
N ASP A 154 0.35 4.55 66.45
CA ASP A 154 -0.50 5.10 65.39
C ASP A 154 0.34 5.75 64.28
N THR A 155 1.40 6.46 64.66
CA THR A 155 2.35 7.06 63.71
C THR A 155 3.14 5.99 62.95
N ALA A 156 3.55 4.90 63.61
CA ALA A 156 4.19 3.77 62.95
C ALA A 156 3.24 3.06 61.98
N VAL A 157 1.98 2.83 62.36
CA VAL A 157 0.95 2.24 61.49
C VAL A 157 0.71 3.11 60.25
N LYS A 158 0.60 4.44 60.42
CA LYS A 158 0.48 5.38 59.30
C LYS A 158 1.69 5.36 58.37
N ARG A 159 2.91 5.30 58.92
CA ARG A 159 4.14 5.14 58.11
C ARG A 159 4.16 3.82 57.35
N TYR A 160 3.79 2.71 57.99
CA TYR A 160 3.69 1.41 57.32
C TYR A 160 2.64 1.41 56.21
N ALA A 161 1.48 2.04 56.42
CA ALA A 161 0.47 2.20 55.40
C ALA A 161 1.00 2.99 54.18
N SER A 162 1.70 4.11 54.41
CA SER A 162 2.36 4.89 53.34
C SER A 162 3.35 4.03 52.54
N VAL A 163 4.25 3.33 53.24
CA VAL A 163 5.27 2.48 52.61
C VAL A 163 4.63 1.33 51.80
N ILE A 164 3.52 0.75 52.26
CA ILE A 164 2.79 -0.29 51.51
C ILE A 164 2.19 0.31 50.23
N THR A 165 1.57 1.50 50.31
CA THR A 165 1.02 2.16 49.11
C THR A 165 2.10 2.55 48.10
N GLU A 166 3.25 3.03 48.56
CA GLU A 166 4.41 3.35 47.71
C GLU A 166 5.02 2.08 47.08
N LEU A 167 5.08 0.97 47.83
CA LEU A 167 5.53 -0.33 47.32
C LEU A 167 4.59 -0.85 46.23
N ASP A 168 3.28 -0.73 46.41
CA ASP A 168 2.31 -1.18 45.43
C ASP A 168 2.30 -0.29 44.18
N ALA A 169 2.47 1.02 44.32
CA ALA A 169 2.73 1.94 43.20
C ALA A 169 3.99 1.53 42.43
N SER A 170 5.09 1.28 43.14
CA SER A 170 6.36 0.83 42.54
C SER A 170 6.23 -0.51 41.80
N LYS A 171 5.44 -1.45 42.33
CA LYS A 171 5.14 -2.73 41.64
C LYS A 171 4.28 -2.54 40.40
N GLN A 172 3.39 -1.56 40.38
CA GLN A 172 2.60 -1.22 39.18
C GLN A 172 3.49 -0.60 38.11
N GLU A 173 4.37 0.34 38.49
CA GLU A 173 5.35 0.92 37.58
C GLU A 173 6.30 -0.13 37.00
N LEU A 174 6.79 -1.06 37.81
CA LEU A 174 7.64 -2.15 37.34
C LEU A 174 6.91 -3.05 36.32
N ARG A 175 5.63 -3.32 36.53
CA ARG A 175 4.81 -4.09 35.56
C ARG A 175 4.65 -3.32 34.25
N LYS A 176 4.42 -2.01 34.33
CA LYS A 176 4.32 -1.15 33.14
C LYS A 176 5.62 -1.12 32.35
N ILE A 177 6.76 -0.94 33.02
CA ILE A 177 8.09 -0.94 32.39
C ILE A 177 8.38 -2.29 31.72
N ARG A 178 8.03 -3.41 32.35
CA ARG A 178 8.19 -4.75 31.74
C ARG A 178 7.36 -4.89 30.46
N GLN A 179 6.10 -4.46 30.48
CA GLN A 179 5.24 -4.49 29.31
C GLN A 179 5.77 -3.61 28.17
N GLU A 180 6.25 -2.40 28.50
CA GLU A 180 6.88 -1.49 27.53
C GLU A 180 8.18 -2.09 26.96
N TYR A 181 9.00 -2.74 27.79
CA TYR A 181 10.21 -3.43 27.37
C TYR A 181 9.90 -4.59 26.41
N ASP A 182 8.91 -5.43 26.74
CA ASP A 182 8.50 -6.55 25.89
C ASP A 182 7.98 -6.05 24.54
N SER A 183 7.14 -4.99 24.56
CA SER A 183 6.63 -4.36 23.34
C SER A 183 7.75 -3.75 22.47
N SER A 184 8.74 -3.10 23.12
CA SER A 184 9.91 -2.54 22.45
C SER A 184 10.82 -3.63 21.87
N LEU A 185 10.96 -4.76 22.57
CA LEU A 185 11.72 -5.91 22.11
C LEU A 185 11.07 -6.55 20.87
N GLU A 186 9.75 -6.73 20.88
CA GLU A 186 8.99 -7.23 19.72
C GLU A 186 9.09 -6.29 18.52
N ALA A 187 8.98 -4.98 18.75
CA ALA A 187 9.18 -3.97 17.70
C ALA A 187 10.60 -4.03 17.12
N ARG A 188 11.62 -4.20 17.97
CA ARG A 188 13.02 -4.35 17.53
C ARG A 188 13.23 -5.61 16.70
N VAL A 189 12.68 -6.75 17.11
CA VAL A 189 12.78 -8.01 16.36
C VAL A 189 12.11 -7.86 14.99
N SER A 190 10.94 -7.22 14.95
CA SER A 190 10.22 -6.96 13.70
C SER A 190 11.01 -6.03 12.77
N ALA A 191 11.63 -4.98 13.30
CA ALA A 191 12.47 -4.07 12.54
C ALA A 191 13.74 -4.75 12.00
N ILE A 192 14.37 -5.64 12.78
CA ILE A 192 15.53 -6.42 12.32
C ILE A 192 15.13 -7.36 11.17
N LYS A 193 13.98 -8.03 11.28
CA LYS A 193 13.47 -8.89 10.21
C LYS A 193 13.18 -8.11 8.93
N GLN A 194 12.54 -6.95 9.03
CA GLN A 194 12.32 -6.08 7.86
C GLN A 194 13.63 -5.59 7.25
N ALA A 195 14.63 -5.26 8.08
CA ALA A 195 15.95 -4.86 7.60
C ALA A 195 16.68 -5.99 6.87
N SER A 196 16.62 -7.24 7.37
CA SER A 196 17.21 -8.39 6.67
C SER A 196 16.50 -8.69 5.36
N GLU A 197 15.16 -8.63 5.33
CA GLU A 197 14.39 -8.81 4.09
C GLU A 197 14.74 -7.75 3.04
N ALA A 198 14.92 -6.49 3.47
CA ALA A 198 15.35 -5.41 2.59
C ALA A 198 16.80 -5.60 2.09
N GLU A 199 17.71 -6.10 2.94
CA GLU A 199 19.09 -6.42 2.55
C GLU A 199 19.14 -7.54 1.52
N ASP A 200 18.37 -8.61 1.71
CA ASP A 200 18.29 -9.73 0.77
C ASP A 200 17.68 -9.29 -0.58
N ALA A 201 16.63 -8.45 -0.53
CA ALA A 201 16.06 -7.84 -1.73
C ALA A 201 17.06 -6.94 -2.46
N MET A 202 17.88 -6.18 -1.73
CA MET A 202 18.94 -5.36 -2.31
C MET A 202 20.00 -6.23 -2.99
N LYS A 203 20.47 -7.31 -2.34
CA LYS A 203 21.44 -8.25 -2.93
C LYS A 203 20.92 -8.85 -4.23
N ALA A 204 19.70 -9.38 -4.23
CA ALA A 204 19.07 -9.93 -5.43
C ALA A 204 18.95 -8.89 -6.56
N ASN A 205 18.63 -7.63 -6.23
CA ASN A 205 18.56 -6.57 -7.22
C ASN A 205 19.95 -6.16 -7.75
N THR A 206 20.99 -6.15 -6.91
CA THR A 206 22.37 -5.89 -7.36
C THR A 206 22.88 -6.99 -8.29
N GLU A 207 22.54 -8.26 -8.01
CA GLU A 207 22.89 -9.39 -8.87
C GLU A 207 22.20 -9.26 -10.24
N ARG A 208 20.88 -9.02 -10.27
CA ARG A 208 20.16 -8.76 -11.52
C ARG A 208 20.71 -7.57 -12.30
N ALA A 209 21.07 -6.48 -11.62
CA ALA A 209 21.66 -5.32 -12.29
C ALA A 209 23.01 -5.67 -12.93
N SER A 210 23.81 -6.52 -12.27
CA SER A 210 25.07 -7.02 -12.83
C SER A 210 24.87 -7.94 -14.04
N GLU A 211 23.83 -8.79 -14.02
CA GLU A 211 23.46 -9.67 -15.14
C GLU A 211 22.99 -8.86 -16.34
N LEU A 212 22.06 -7.92 -16.12
CA LEU A 212 21.59 -7.01 -17.17
C LEU A 212 22.73 -6.19 -17.77
N SER A 213 23.69 -5.74 -16.96
CA SER A 213 24.87 -5.04 -17.45
C SER A 213 25.70 -5.92 -18.40
N LYS A 214 25.90 -7.21 -18.05
CA LYS A 214 26.59 -8.17 -18.93
C LYS A 214 25.83 -8.42 -20.22
N GLU A 215 24.50 -8.57 -20.15
CA GLU A 215 23.65 -8.73 -21.34
C GLU A 215 23.72 -7.51 -22.26
N ILE A 216 23.69 -6.30 -21.69
CA ILE A 216 23.84 -5.04 -22.45
C ILE A 216 25.20 -5.00 -23.15
N SER A 217 26.29 -5.35 -22.47
CA SER A 217 27.63 -5.41 -23.09
C SER A 217 27.68 -6.44 -24.23
N ALA A 218 27.11 -7.63 -24.03
CA ALA A 218 27.06 -8.66 -25.08
C ALA A 218 26.27 -8.21 -26.32
N VAL A 219 25.14 -7.51 -26.12
CA VAL A 219 24.35 -6.94 -27.22
C VAL A 219 25.12 -5.82 -27.93
N GLN A 220 25.85 -4.97 -27.19
CA GLN A 220 26.69 -3.93 -27.78
C GLN A 220 27.80 -4.53 -28.66
N GLU A 221 28.52 -5.54 -28.16
CA GLU A 221 29.53 -6.27 -28.92
C GLU A 221 28.93 -6.90 -30.20
N SER A 222 27.74 -7.51 -30.11
CA SER A 222 27.04 -8.07 -31.27
C SER A 222 26.66 -6.99 -32.30
N ILE A 223 26.20 -5.82 -31.84
CA ILE A 223 25.89 -4.68 -32.73
C ILE A 223 27.16 -4.19 -33.43
N GLU A 224 28.29 -4.11 -32.73
CA GLU A 224 29.58 -3.73 -33.33
C GLU A 224 30.04 -4.74 -34.39
N GLN A 225 29.94 -6.04 -34.10
CA GLN A 225 30.24 -7.09 -35.07
C GLN A 225 29.33 -7.01 -36.31
N MET A 226 28.02 -6.78 -36.11
CA MET A 226 27.07 -6.60 -37.20
C MET A 226 27.39 -5.39 -38.07
N LYS A 227 27.79 -4.26 -37.45
CA LYS A 227 28.22 -3.06 -38.18
C LYS A 227 29.47 -3.33 -39.03
N LEU A 228 30.46 -4.02 -38.46
CA LEU A 228 31.68 -4.41 -39.19
C LEU A 228 31.34 -5.30 -40.39
N ALA A 229 30.52 -6.33 -40.19
CA ALA A 229 30.07 -7.22 -41.27
C ALA A 229 29.29 -6.45 -42.35
N SER A 230 28.43 -5.51 -41.96
CA SER A 230 27.70 -4.67 -42.90
C SER A 230 28.62 -3.75 -43.70
N MET A 231 29.64 -3.16 -43.08
CA MET A 231 30.64 -2.34 -43.79
C MET A 231 31.44 -3.18 -44.78
N GLN A 232 31.86 -4.39 -44.38
CA GLN A 232 32.57 -5.32 -45.27
C GLN A 232 31.69 -5.74 -46.45
N ALA A 233 30.42 -6.08 -46.22
CA ALA A 233 29.48 -6.42 -47.29
C ALA A 233 29.27 -5.25 -48.27
N GLN A 234 29.20 -4.01 -47.76
CA GLN A 234 29.07 -2.82 -48.59
C GLN A 234 30.34 -2.55 -49.41
N GLN A 235 31.53 -2.78 -48.84
CA GLN A 235 32.80 -2.69 -49.55
C GLN A 235 32.92 -3.75 -50.64
N GLU A 236 32.51 -4.98 -50.36
CA GLU A 236 32.54 -6.05 -51.37
C GLU A 236 31.54 -5.79 -52.50
N GLN A 237 30.36 -5.25 -52.16
CA GLN A 237 29.39 -4.83 -53.16
C GLN A 237 29.95 -3.73 -54.09
N SER A 238 30.65 -2.74 -53.54
CA SER A 238 31.26 -1.69 -54.37
C SER A 238 32.38 -2.25 -55.25
N ARG A 239 33.21 -3.16 -54.73
CA ARG A 239 34.24 -3.88 -55.50
C ARG A 239 33.62 -4.62 -56.69
N ILE A 240 32.58 -5.42 -56.45
CA ILE A 240 31.88 -6.17 -57.51
C ILE A 240 31.30 -5.22 -58.57
N LEU A 241 30.69 -4.10 -58.17
CA LEU A 241 30.16 -3.12 -59.12
C LEU A 241 31.26 -2.53 -60.00
N THR A 242 32.41 -2.17 -59.42
CA THR A 242 33.55 -1.66 -60.20
C THR A 242 34.11 -2.70 -61.17
N GLU A 243 34.23 -3.96 -60.76
CA GLU A 243 34.67 -5.06 -61.63
C GLU A 243 33.69 -5.29 -62.79
N LYS A 244 32.38 -5.26 -62.52
CA LYS A 244 31.34 -5.38 -63.55
C LYS A 244 31.39 -4.23 -64.54
N ASP A 245 31.65 -3.00 -64.09
CA ASP A 245 31.80 -1.84 -64.97
C ASP A 245 33.03 -1.93 -65.86
N VAL A 246 34.17 -2.40 -65.32
CA VAL A 246 35.38 -2.66 -66.11
C VAL A 246 35.13 -3.72 -67.19
N LEU A 247 34.49 -4.84 -66.83
CA LEU A 247 34.12 -5.88 -67.80
C LEU A 247 33.15 -5.35 -68.87
N ARG A 248 32.16 -4.54 -68.47
CA ARG A 248 31.23 -3.91 -69.42
C ARG A 248 31.97 -3.00 -70.40
N GLN A 249 32.94 -2.21 -69.93
CA GLN A 249 33.73 -1.33 -70.78
C GLN A 249 34.62 -2.13 -71.74
N SER A 250 35.22 -3.24 -71.31
CA SER A 250 36.05 -4.07 -72.19
C SER A 250 35.23 -4.73 -73.30
N TYR A 251 34.04 -5.27 -72.98
CA TYR A 251 33.11 -5.79 -73.98
C TYR A 251 32.64 -4.73 -74.97
N LYS A 252 32.31 -3.54 -74.47
CA LYS A 252 31.95 -2.40 -75.34
C LYS A 252 33.09 -2.06 -76.32
N ALA A 253 34.32 -1.98 -75.83
CA ALA A 253 35.48 -1.70 -76.67
C ALA A 253 35.74 -2.80 -77.72
N THR A 254 35.50 -4.08 -77.38
CA THR A 254 35.64 -5.18 -78.35
C THR A 254 34.59 -5.11 -79.45
N ILE A 255 33.34 -4.79 -79.10
CA ILE A 255 32.27 -4.57 -80.07
C ILE A 255 32.61 -3.39 -80.99
N GLU A 256 32.96 -2.23 -80.45
CA GLU A 256 33.33 -1.05 -81.27
C GLU A 256 34.52 -1.33 -82.20
N ASN A 257 35.50 -2.12 -81.74
CA ASN A 257 36.62 -2.53 -82.58
C ASN A 257 36.17 -3.46 -83.72
N SER A 258 35.26 -4.39 -83.45
CA SER A 258 34.69 -5.27 -84.47
C SER A 258 33.87 -4.50 -85.51
N GLU A 259 33.11 -3.48 -85.10
CA GLU A 259 32.38 -2.60 -86.00
C GLU A 259 33.31 -1.78 -86.90
N LYS A 260 34.41 -1.26 -86.34
CA LYS A 260 35.45 -0.55 -87.13
C LYS A 260 36.07 -1.46 -88.18
N LYS A 261 36.38 -2.73 -87.83
CA LYS A 261 36.90 -3.72 -88.80
C LYS A 261 35.89 -4.02 -89.90
N LEU A 262 34.61 -4.17 -89.55
CA LEU A 262 33.53 -4.39 -90.52
C LEU A 262 33.40 -3.20 -91.49
N LEU A 263 33.45 -1.98 -90.97
CA LEU A 263 33.45 -0.76 -91.78
C LEU A 263 34.68 -0.64 -92.69
N ALA A 264 35.86 -1.08 -92.24
CA ALA A 264 37.06 -1.12 -93.06
C ALA A 264 36.91 -2.12 -94.22
N LEU A 265 36.46 -3.35 -93.94
CA LEU A 265 36.14 -4.36 -94.97
C LEU A 265 35.13 -3.83 -95.99
N LYS A 266 34.10 -3.13 -95.52
CA LYS A 266 33.06 -2.55 -96.39
C LYS A 266 33.60 -1.43 -97.29
N LYS A 267 34.66 -0.73 -96.89
CA LYS A 267 35.34 0.29 -97.71
C LYS A 267 36.35 -0.30 -98.69
N GLU A 268 36.92 -1.47 -98.37
CA GLU A 268 37.77 -2.25 -99.27
C GLU A 268 36.97 -2.99 -100.35
N PHE A 269 35.63 -3.03 -100.23
CA PHE A 269 34.72 -3.54 -101.24
C PHE A 269 34.72 -2.63 -102.47
N ASN A 270 35.18 -3.16 -103.61
CA ASN A 270 35.47 -2.38 -104.82
C ASN A 270 34.39 -2.63 -105.91
N PRO A 271 33.36 -1.78 -106.03
CA PRO A 271 32.22 -2.01 -106.94
C PRO A 271 32.58 -1.87 -108.43
N ASP A 272 33.66 -1.16 -108.76
CA ASP A 272 34.12 -0.96 -110.13
C ASP A 272 34.81 -2.20 -110.71
N LEU A 273 35.42 -3.07 -109.88
CA LEU A 273 35.95 -4.36 -110.32
C LEU A 273 34.81 -5.29 -110.77
N THR A 274 33.65 -5.19 -110.11
CA THR A 274 32.46 -6.00 -110.42
C THR A 274 31.81 -5.56 -111.75
N LYS A 275 31.74 -4.25 -112.00
CA LYS A 275 31.27 -3.70 -113.28
C LYS A 275 32.25 -3.91 -114.45
N ASN A 276 33.56 -3.91 -114.19
CA ASN A 276 34.57 -4.14 -115.23
C ASN A 276 34.59 -5.62 -115.66
N LEU A 277 34.39 -6.55 -114.71
CA LEU A 277 34.18 -7.98 -114.99
C LEU A 277 32.88 -8.23 -115.79
N GLU A 278 31.81 -7.46 -115.54
CA GLU A 278 30.58 -7.51 -116.34
C GLU A 278 30.78 -7.05 -117.80
N VAL A 279 31.57 -5.99 -118.03
CA VAL A 279 31.87 -5.50 -119.40
C VAL A 279 32.76 -6.48 -120.16
N GLN A 280 33.79 -7.02 -119.51
CA GLN A 280 34.66 -8.07 -120.11
C GLN A 280 33.87 -9.35 -120.42
N LEU A 281 32.84 -9.68 -119.63
CA LEU A 281 31.96 -10.82 -119.89
C LEU A 281 31.12 -10.63 -121.17
N THR A 282 30.69 -9.41 -121.46
CA THR A 282 29.90 -9.11 -122.68
C THR A 282 30.74 -9.08 -123.96
N GLU A 283 32.01 -8.68 -123.88
CA GLU A 283 32.95 -8.65 -124.99
C GLU A 283 33.45 -10.07 -125.34
N THR A 284 33.73 -10.89 -124.31
CA THR A 284 34.06 -12.32 -124.46
C THR A 284 32.88 -13.17 -124.97
N LEU A 285 31.63 -12.82 -124.65
CA LEU A 285 30.42 -13.48 -125.17
C LEU A 285 30.29 -13.38 -126.70
N ASN A 286 30.75 -12.27 -127.31
CA ASN A 286 30.67 -12.06 -128.76
C ASN A 286 31.78 -12.80 -129.53
N GLU A 287 32.96 -12.97 -128.94
CA GLU A 287 34.05 -13.78 -129.50
C GLU A 287 33.81 -15.29 -129.32
N VAL A 288 33.21 -15.69 -128.19
CA VAL A 288 32.79 -17.07 -127.93
C VAL A 288 31.70 -17.51 -128.92
N GLY A 289 30.78 -16.63 -129.33
CA GLY A 289 29.75 -16.95 -130.34
C GLY A 289 30.27 -17.41 -131.70
N ALA A 290 31.51 -17.05 -132.06
CA ALA A 290 32.15 -17.46 -133.32
C ALA A 290 32.94 -18.79 -133.19
N LEU A 291 33.45 -19.10 -131.99
CA LEU A 291 34.25 -20.32 -131.73
C LEU A 291 33.42 -21.48 -131.12
N GLN A 292 32.25 -21.19 -130.54
CA GLN A 292 31.30 -22.13 -129.95
C GLN A 292 30.46 -22.91 -130.99
N LYS A 293 30.67 -22.65 -132.28
CA LYS A 293 30.04 -23.39 -133.38
C LYS A 293 30.79 -24.68 -133.76
N GLU A 294 32.00 -24.90 -133.24
CA GLU A 294 32.85 -26.01 -133.71
C GLU A 294 33.33 -27.00 -132.63
N MET A 295 33.44 -26.63 -131.35
CA MET A 295 34.14 -27.50 -130.37
C MET A 295 33.32 -28.04 -129.18
N GLU A 296 32.31 -27.34 -128.66
CA GLU A 296 31.94 -27.51 -127.24
C GLU A 296 30.48 -27.88 -126.94
N SER A 297 29.91 -28.83 -127.68
CA SER A 297 28.54 -29.32 -127.46
C SER A 297 28.40 -30.49 -126.47
N LYS A 298 29.49 -31.02 -125.87
CA LYS A 298 29.39 -32.24 -125.02
C LYS A 298 30.26 -32.32 -123.74
N LYS A 299 31.05 -31.32 -123.33
CA LYS A 299 31.95 -31.45 -122.14
C LYS A 299 31.87 -30.37 -121.06
N THR A 300 31.22 -29.23 -121.28
CA THR A 300 31.19 -28.11 -120.32
C THR A 300 29.92 -28.03 -119.47
N SER A 301 28.78 -28.60 -119.89
CA SER A 301 27.53 -28.56 -119.10
C SER A 301 27.58 -29.40 -117.83
N ASP A 302 28.21 -30.58 -117.88
CA ASP A 302 28.20 -31.51 -116.75
C ASP A 302 29.12 -31.04 -115.62
N LEU A 303 30.21 -30.32 -115.93
CA LEU A 303 31.17 -29.85 -114.93
C LEU A 303 30.65 -28.62 -114.16
N ASP A 304 29.92 -27.71 -114.80
CA ASP A 304 29.40 -26.51 -114.15
C ASP A 304 28.13 -26.79 -113.34
N VAL A 305 27.31 -27.78 -113.73
CA VAL A 305 26.22 -28.31 -112.88
C VAL A 305 26.78 -28.95 -111.62
N VAL A 306 27.86 -29.75 -111.72
CA VAL A 306 28.50 -30.35 -110.55
C VAL A 306 29.05 -29.29 -109.59
N LYS A 307 29.67 -28.21 -110.10
CA LYS A 307 30.16 -27.10 -109.26
C LYS A 307 29.03 -26.38 -108.52
N SER A 308 27.92 -26.08 -109.19
CA SER A 308 26.75 -25.44 -108.55
C SER A 308 26.18 -26.33 -107.45
N VAL A 309 26.02 -27.62 -107.73
CA VAL A 309 25.50 -28.59 -106.75
C VAL A 309 26.46 -28.76 -105.56
N THR A 310 27.79 -28.69 -105.77
CA THR A 310 28.74 -28.74 -104.65
C THR A 310 28.68 -27.50 -103.75
N LEU A 311 28.46 -26.31 -104.30
CA LEU A 311 28.31 -25.09 -103.51
C LEU A 311 27.00 -25.11 -102.71
N GLU A 312 25.88 -25.50 -103.33
CA GLU A 312 24.61 -25.66 -102.63
C GLU A 312 24.67 -26.74 -101.53
N LEU A 313 25.43 -27.82 -101.77
CA LEU A 313 25.67 -28.86 -100.77
C LEU A 313 26.50 -28.33 -99.59
N ASP A 314 27.51 -27.49 -99.84
CA ASP A 314 28.34 -26.91 -98.79
C ASP A 314 27.58 -25.83 -97.99
N ASP A 315 26.74 -25.01 -98.64
CA ASP A 315 25.82 -24.08 -97.96
C ASP A 315 24.78 -24.82 -97.10
N ALA A 316 24.25 -25.93 -97.61
CA ALA A 316 23.33 -26.80 -96.87
C ALA A 316 24.02 -27.46 -95.67
N LYS A 317 25.30 -27.87 -95.78
CA LYS A 317 26.09 -28.39 -94.66
C LYS A 317 26.33 -27.32 -93.60
N GLU A 318 26.67 -26.09 -93.97
CA GLU A 318 26.88 -25.00 -93.01
C GLU A 318 25.58 -24.68 -92.26
N SER A 319 24.46 -24.64 -92.99
CA SER A 319 23.13 -24.44 -92.40
C SER A 319 22.76 -25.57 -91.44
N LEU A 320 23.02 -26.83 -91.80
CA LEU A 320 22.81 -27.98 -90.92
C LEU A 320 23.69 -27.91 -89.66
N HIS A 321 24.93 -27.43 -89.79
CA HIS A 321 25.82 -27.28 -88.65
C HIS A 321 25.31 -26.23 -87.65
N LYS A 322 24.83 -25.07 -88.14
CA LYS A 322 24.19 -24.03 -87.30
C LYS A 322 22.97 -24.57 -86.56
N VAL A 323 22.11 -25.32 -87.24
CA VAL A 323 20.95 -25.97 -86.61
C VAL A 323 21.37 -26.96 -85.52
N ALA A 324 22.45 -27.72 -85.73
CA ALA A 324 22.97 -28.64 -84.71
C ALA A 324 23.55 -27.90 -83.49
N GLU A 325 24.22 -26.76 -83.68
CA GLU A 325 24.70 -25.91 -82.58
C GLU A 325 23.53 -25.29 -81.79
N GLU A 326 22.49 -24.81 -82.47
CA GLU A 326 21.26 -24.31 -81.84
C GLU A 326 20.54 -25.41 -81.05
N GLU A 327 20.44 -26.62 -81.61
CA GLU A 327 19.88 -27.79 -80.92
C GLU A 327 20.65 -28.08 -79.62
N MET A 328 21.98 -28.02 -79.67
CA MET A 328 22.84 -28.26 -78.51
C MET A 328 22.67 -27.18 -77.43
N SER A 329 22.54 -25.91 -77.84
CA SER A 329 22.26 -24.78 -76.96
C SER A 329 20.88 -24.91 -76.29
N LEU A 330 19.85 -25.26 -77.07
CA LEU A 330 18.50 -25.47 -76.56
C LEU A 330 18.44 -26.66 -75.59
N ARG A 331 19.14 -27.77 -75.91
CA ARG A 331 19.26 -28.92 -74.99
C ARG A 331 19.91 -28.52 -73.67
N SER A 332 20.99 -27.73 -73.71
CA SER A 332 21.65 -27.21 -72.51
C SER A 332 20.71 -26.32 -71.68
N LEU A 333 19.95 -25.43 -72.32
CA LEU A 333 18.95 -24.59 -71.64
C LEU A 333 17.84 -25.42 -71.00
N VAL A 334 17.35 -26.47 -71.69
CA VAL A 334 16.33 -27.37 -71.14
C VAL A 334 16.83 -28.09 -69.89
N GLU A 335 18.09 -28.57 -69.88
CA GLU A 335 18.66 -29.20 -68.69
C GLU A 335 18.87 -28.19 -67.55
N ALA A 336 19.30 -26.96 -67.85
CA ALA A 336 19.37 -25.90 -66.84
C ALA A 336 17.98 -25.60 -66.22
N LEU A 337 16.94 -25.51 -67.06
CA LEU A 337 15.56 -25.28 -66.60
C LEU A 337 15.00 -26.46 -65.78
N LYS A 338 15.37 -27.70 -66.12
CA LYS A 338 14.99 -28.88 -65.31
C LYS A 338 15.63 -28.84 -63.93
N VAL A 339 16.91 -28.49 -63.84
CA VAL A 339 17.60 -28.34 -62.54
C VAL A 339 16.94 -27.23 -61.71
N GLU A 340 16.61 -26.09 -62.35
CA GLU A 340 15.93 -24.99 -61.67
C GLU A 340 14.53 -25.40 -61.18
N LEU A 341 13.77 -26.15 -61.99
CA LEU A 341 12.47 -26.67 -61.58
C LEU A 341 12.56 -27.59 -60.35
N GLU A 342 13.56 -28.48 -60.31
CA GLU A 342 13.79 -29.35 -59.16
C GLU A 342 14.26 -28.56 -57.92
N ASN A 343 15.04 -27.49 -58.09
CA ASN A 343 15.37 -26.57 -57.00
C ASN A 343 14.12 -25.88 -56.43
N VAL A 344 13.26 -25.31 -57.30
CA VAL A 344 12.02 -24.64 -56.88
C VAL A 344 11.07 -25.61 -56.16
N LYS A 345 10.96 -26.86 -56.62
CA LYS A 345 10.17 -27.89 -55.92
C LYS A 345 10.70 -28.18 -54.51
N ARG A 346 12.03 -28.20 -54.35
CA ARG A 346 12.67 -28.38 -53.04
C ARG A 346 12.38 -27.21 -52.12
N GLU A 347 12.62 -25.98 -52.58
CA GLU A 347 12.34 -24.75 -51.82
C GLU A 347 10.87 -24.65 -51.40
N HIS A 348 9.94 -24.99 -52.30
CA HIS A 348 8.51 -25.04 -51.98
C HIS A 348 8.20 -26.06 -50.87
N SER A 349 8.85 -27.23 -50.90
CA SER A 349 8.66 -28.26 -49.87
C SER A 349 9.20 -27.80 -48.51
N GLU A 350 10.36 -27.16 -48.48
CA GLU A 350 10.95 -26.57 -47.26
C GLU A 350 10.10 -25.42 -46.70
N LEU A 351 9.54 -24.57 -47.57
CA LEU A 351 8.63 -23.49 -47.16
C LEU A 351 7.34 -24.05 -46.55
N LYS A 352 6.78 -25.11 -47.13
CA LYS A 352 5.58 -25.78 -46.63
C LYS A 352 5.80 -26.42 -45.25
N GLU A 353 6.98 -27.01 -45.02
CA GLU A 353 7.35 -27.53 -43.71
C GLU A 353 7.44 -26.40 -42.67
N LYS A 354 8.16 -25.32 -42.99
CA LYS A 354 8.25 -24.13 -42.12
C LYS A 354 6.88 -23.51 -41.83
N GLU A 355 5.99 -23.44 -42.82
CA GLU A 355 4.61 -22.99 -42.63
C GLU A 355 3.91 -23.83 -41.55
N SER A 356 3.96 -25.17 -41.67
CA SER A 356 3.36 -26.07 -40.69
C SER A 356 3.95 -25.95 -39.27
N GLU A 357 5.27 -25.72 -39.16
CA GLU A 357 5.92 -25.45 -37.87
C GLU A 357 5.42 -24.13 -37.26
N THR A 358 5.33 -23.07 -38.07
CA THR A 358 4.82 -21.78 -37.60
C THR A 358 3.35 -21.86 -37.19
N GLU A 359 2.51 -22.59 -37.91
CA GLU A 359 1.12 -22.84 -37.54
C GLU A 359 1.02 -23.58 -36.19
N SER A 360 1.87 -24.59 -35.96
CA SER A 360 1.95 -25.29 -34.68
C SER A 360 2.37 -24.37 -33.53
N ILE A 361 3.34 -23.48 -33.77
CA ILE A 361 3.77 -22.47 -32.78
C ILE A 361 2.63 -21.49 -32.48
N VAL A 362 1.94 -20.98 -33.51
CA VAL A 362 0.80 -20.09 -33.35
C VAL A 362 -0.33 -20.76 -32.57
N GLY A 363 -0.63 -22.02 -32.86
CA GLY A 363 -1.61 -22.82 -32.12
C GLY A 363 -1.24 -22.96 -30.64
N ASN A 364 0.02 -23.28 -30.35
CA ASN A 364 0.52 -23.37 -28.97
C ASN A 364 0.46 -22.02 -28.22
N LEU A 365 0.83 -20.93 -28.89
CA LEU A 365 0.72 -19.58 -28.31
C LEU A 365 -0.73 -19.20 -28.04
N HIS A 366 -1.66 -19.56 -28.94
CA HIS A 366 -3.09 -19.30 -28.75
C HIS A 366 -3.68 -20.06 -27.55
N VAL A 367 -3.27 -21.32 -27.35
CA VAL A 367 -3.66 -22.10 -26.16
C VAL A 367 -3.12 -21.47 -24.89
N LYS A 368 -1.83 -21.06 -24.87
CA LYS A 368 -1.23 -20.37 -23.73
C LYS A 368 -1.97 -19.06 -23.43
N LEU A 369 -2.30 -18.28 -24.45
CA LEU A 369 -3.01 -17.01 -24.31
C LEU A 369 -4.44 -17.21 -23.76
N ARG A 370 -5.17 -18.24 -24.22
CA ARG A 370 -6.48 -18.58 -23.65
C ARG A 370 -6.37 -19.01 -22.18
N LYS A 371 -5.36 -19.82 -21.85
CA LYS A 371 -5.12 -20.26 -20.47
C LYS A 371 -4.83 -19.07 -19.56
N THR A 372 -3.88 -18.20 -19.92
CA THR A 372 -3.54 -17.02 -19.11
C THR A 372 -4.72 -16.05 -19.00
N LYS A 373 -5.53 -15.91 -20.06
CA LYS A 373 -6.76 -15.13 -20.01
C LYS A 373 -7.76 -15.69 -18.99
N SER A 374 -7.98 -17.00 -18.98
CA SER A 374 -8.89 -17.64 -18.00
C SER A 374 -8.37 -17.54 -16.55
N GLU A 375 -7.06 -17.67 -16.35
CA GLU A 375 -6.43 -17.49 -15.03
C GLU A 375 -6.56 -16.04 -14.54
N LEU A 376 -6.37 -15.06 -15.44
CA LEU A 376 -6.56 -13.64 -15.12
C LEU A 376 -8.01 -13.33 -14.73
N GLU A 377 -8.98 -13.87 -15.46
CA GLU A 377 -10.41 -13.69 -15.16
C GLU A 377 -10.78 -14.30 -13.80
N ALA A 378 -10.25 -15.48 -13.48
CA ALA A 378 -10.43 -16.10 -12.16
C ALA A 378 -9.80 -15.26 -11.03
N CYS A 379 -8.57 -14.78 -11.22
CA CYS A 379 -7.90 -13.89 -10.27
C CYS A 379 -8.66 -12.57 -10.07
N SER A 380 -9.15 -11.96 -11.14
CA SER A 380 -9.93 -10.73 -11.06
C SER A 380 -11.27 -10.94 -10.34
N GLY A 381 -11.93 -12.08 -10.58
CA GLY A 381 -13.12 -12.48 -9.84
C GLY A 381 -12.86 -12.59 -8.34
N GLU A 382 -11.74 -13.21 -7.94
CA GLU A 382 -11.38 -13.34 -6.52
C GLU A 382 -10.97 -12.00 -5.90
N GLU A 383 -10.20 -11.17 -6.61
CA GLU A 383 -9.86 -9.79 -6.19
C GLU A 383 -11.13 -8.98 -5.91
N SER A 384 -12.15 -9.08 -6.77
CA SER A 384 -13.40 -8.34 -6.59
C SER A 384 -14.14 -8.74 -5.31
N LYS A 385 -14.11 -10.02 -4.91
CA LYS A 385 -14.72 -10.50 -3.66
C LYS A 385 -13.95 -9.99 -2.44
N VAL A 386 -12.62 -10.08 -2.48
CA VAL A 386 -11.75 -9.60 -1.40
C VAL A 386 -11.90 -8.08 -1.24
N ARG A 387 -11.97 -7.34 -2.35
CA ARG A 387 -12.21 -5.90 -2.34
C ARG A 387 -13.57 -5.56 -1.73
N GLY A 388 -14.63 -6.28 -2.10
CA GLY A 388 -15.96 -6.12 -1.49
C GLY A 388 -15.96 -6.37 0.03
N ALA A 389 -15.30 -7.43 0.49
CA ALA A 389 -15.17 -7.71 1.93
C ALA A 389 -14.36 -6.63 2.67
N SER A 390 -13.31 -6.09 2.03
CA SER A 390 -12.53 -4.98 2.58
C SER A 390 -13.35 -3.69 2.69
N GLU A 391 -14.15 -3.37 1.67
CA GLU A 391 -15.06 -2.22 1.67
C GLU A 391 -16.12 -2.34 2.79
N GLU A 392 -16.69 -3.53 2.98
CA GLU A 392 -17.62 -3.79 4.09
C GLU A 392 -16.94 -3.65 5.46
N MET A 393 -15.71 -4.16 5.61
CA MET A 393 -14.91 -3.98 6.82
C MET A 393 -14.62 -2.49 7.09
N MET A 394 -14.30 -1.71 6.07
CA MET A 394 -14.10 -0.26 6.19
C MET A 394 -15.38 0.47 6.61
N LEU A 395 -16.53 0.08 6.07
CA LEU A 395 -17.82 0.64 6.46
C LEU A 395 -18.13 0.36 7.93
N THR A 396 -17.96 -0.89 8.38
CA THR A 396 -18.17 -1.24 9.79
C THR A 396 -17.21 -0.54 10.74
N LEU A 397 -15.94 -0.37 10.35
CA LEU A 397 -14.95 0.36 11.13
C LEU A 397 -15.31 1.85 11.25
N ASN A 398 -15.74 2.49 10.16
CA ASN A 398 -16.17 3.89 10.17
C ASN A 398 -17.41 4.09 11.05
N GLN A 399 -18.38 3.15 10.97
CA GLN A 399 -19.56 3.16 11.82
C GLN A 399 -19.17 3.07 13.31
N LEU A 400 -18.34 2.08 13.69
CA LEU A 400 -17.86 1.93 15.06
C LEU A 400 -17.06 3.15 15.55
N SER A 401 -16.25 3.75 14.69
CA SER A 401 -15.52 4.98 15.00
C SER A 401 -16.49 6.13 15.31
N SER A 402 -17.53 6.30 14.49
CA SER A 402 -18.55 7.32 14.73
C SER A 402 -19.35 7.09 16.02
N GLU A 403 -19.69 5.84 16.32
CA GLU A 403 -20.39 5.46 17.56
C GLU A 403 -19.51 5.69 18.79
N THR A 404 -18.23 5.33 18.71
CA THR A 404 -17.25 5.56 19.79
C THR A 404 -17.08 7.06 20.04
N GLU A 405 -16.98 7.85 18.98
CA GLU A 405 -16.86 9.31 19.07
C GLU A 405 -18.12 9.96 19.64
N ASN A 406 -19.31 9.45 19.30
CA ASN A 406 -20.57 9.89 19.89
C ASN A 406 -20.63 9.57 21.39
N ALA A 407 -20.32 8.33 21.77
CA ALA A 407 -20.29 7.92 23.17
C ALA A 407 -19.28 8.74 23.99
N ARG A 408 -18.12 9.08 23.39
CA ARG A 408 -17.13 9.96 24.01
C ARG A 408 -17.67 11.37 24.25
N ARG A 409 -18.39 11.94 23.27
CA ARG A 409 -19.03 13.26 23.43
C ARG A 409 -20.10 13.24 24.52
N GLU A 410 -20.95 12.22 24.54
CA GLU A 410 -21.97 12.05 25.58
C GLU A 410 -21.36 11.90 26.98
N ALA A 411 -20.24 11.19 27.10
CA ALA A 411 -19.52 11.06 28.38
C ALA A 411 -18.93 12.40 28.85
N GLU A 412 -18.37 13.21 27.95
CA GLU A 412 -17.85 14.54 28.30
C GLU A 412 -19.00 15.49 28.70
N ASP A 413 -20.12 15.46 27.98
CA ASP A 413 -21.32 16.24 28.34
C ASP A 413 -21.86 15.85 29.72
N MET A 414 -21.90 14.55 30.04
CA MET A 414 -22.27 14.07 31.37
C MET A 414 -21.30 14.52 32.45
N LYS A 415 -20.00 14.51 32.16
CA LYS A 415 -18.97 15.00 33.08
C LYS A 415 -19.11 16.49 33.37
N ILE A 416 -19.40 17.31 32.35
CA ILE A 416 -19.67 18.74 32.52
C ILE A 416 -20.87 18.93 33.44
N LYS A 417 -21.99 18.24 33.17
CA LYS A 417 -23.19 18.31 34.01
C LYS A 417 -22.93 17.85 35.45
N ALA A 418 -22.11 16.82 35.65
CA ALA A 418 -21.74 16.34 36.97
C ALA A 418 -20.94 17.40 37.75
N GLU A 419 -20.00 18.08 37.09
CA GLU A 419 -19.24 19.19 37.70
C GLU A 419 -20.13 20.42 37.99
N GLU A 420 -21.11 20.72 37.14
CA GLU A 420 -22.12 21.75 37.40
C GLU A 420 -22.96 21.43 38.64
N LEU A 421 -23.51 20.20 38.71
CA LEU A 421 -24.28 19.74 39.87
C LEU A 421 -23.44 19.72 41.15
N LYS A 422 -22.14 19.38 41.05
CA LYS A 422 -21.22 19.44 42.19
C LYS A 422 -21.02 20.87 42.69
N LYS A 423 -20.86 21.84 41.78
CA LYS A 423 -20.78 23.27 42.16
C LYS A 423 -22.07 23.74 42.81
N GLU A 424 -23.23 23.37 42.27
CA GLU A 424 -24.52 23.67 42.86
C GLU A 424 -24.65 23.06 44.27
N ALA A 425 -24.25 21.80 44.44
CA ALA A 425 -24.24 21.14 45.74
C ALA A 425 -23.34 21.87 46.75
N GLU A 426 -22.13 22.29 46.38
CA GLU A 426 -21.26 23.07 47.27
C GLU A 426 -21.88 24.43 47.64
N VAL A 427 -22.54 25.11 46.70
CA VAL A 427 -23.27 26.36 46.99
C VAL A 427 -24.38 26.10 48.00
N THR A 428 -25.18 25.03 47.82
CA THR A 428 -26.24 24.68 48.78
C THR A 428 -25.69 24.30 50.16
N LYS A 429 -24.53 23.63 50.20
CA LYS A 429 -23.86 23.29 51.46
C LYS A 429 -23.39 24.52 52.22
N VAL A 430 -22.77 25.49 51.55
CA VAL A 430 -22.38 26.76 52.17
C VAL A 430 -23.62 27.50 52.70
N ALA A 431 -24.70 27.53 51.94
CA ALA A 431 -25.96 28.13 52.39
C ALA A 431 -26.54 27.43 53.62
N LEU A 432 -26.45 26.09 53.68
CA LEU A 432 -26.85 25.29 54.84
C LEU A 432 -25.99 25.60 56.07
N GLU A 433 -24.65 25.61 55.93
CA GLU A 433 -23.74 25.96 57.03
C GLU A 433 -24.02 27.37 57.58
N ASP A 434 -24.38 28.32 56.71
CA ASP A 434 -24.73 29.68 57.10
C ASP A 434 -26.08 29.74 57.83
N ALA A 435 -27.06 28.93 57.40
CA ALA A 435 -28.33 28.77 58.09
C ALA A 435 -28.18 28.08 59.45
N GLU A 436 -27.32 27.06 59.57
CA GLU A 436 -27.00 26.40 60.84
C GLU A 436 -26.35 27.35 61.85
N LYS A 437 -25.43 28.20 61.40
CA LYS A 437 -24.85 29.26 62.26
C LYS A 437 -25.92 30.22 62.76
N LYS A 438 -26.82 30.68 61.88
CA LYS A 438 -27.94 31.55 62.27
C LYS A 438 -28.87 30.87 63.26
N LEU A 439 -29.17 29.59 63.05
CA LEU A 439 -30.00 28.80 63.98
C LEU A 439 -29.34 28.70 65.36
N ARG A 440 -28.03 28.47 65.43
CA ARG A 440 -27.29 28.42 66.70
C ARG A 440 -27.38 29.74 67.47
N VAL A 441 -27.21 30.87 66.78
CA VAL A 441 -27.38 32.20 67.38
C VAL A 441 -28.79 32.39 67.91
N LEU A 442 -29.81 32.03 67.13
CA LEU A 442 -31.21 32.11 67.57
C LEU A 442 -31.51 31.19 68.77
N LEU A 443 -30.87 30.02 68.86
CA LEU A 443 -30.99 29.12 70.02
C LEU A 443 -30.35 29.72 71.28
N GLU A 444 -29.15 30.29 71.18
CA GLU A 444 -28.49 30.99 72.29
C GLU A 444 -29.30 32.19 72.76
N GLU A 445 -29.87 32.97 71.83
CA GLU A 445 -30.79 34.08 72.15
C GLU A 445 -32.07 33.58 72.83
N ALA A 446 -32.64 32.45 72.38
CA ALA A 446 -33.82 31.85 73.00
C ALA A 446 -33.53 31.30 74.39
N GLU A 447 -32.37 30.69 74.62
CA GLU A 447 -31.92 30.26 75.95
C GLU A 447 -31.71 31.46 76.88
N ALA A 448 -31.05 32.53 76.40
CA ALA A 448 -30.90 33.77 77.17
C ALA A 448 -32.25 34.42 77.50
N ALA A 449 -33.20 34.41 76.55
CA ALA A 449 -34.56 34.89 76.79
C ALA A 449 -35.29 34.04 77.85
N LYS A 450 -35.09 32.72 77.84
CA LYS A 450 -35.65 31.80 78.84
C LYS A 450 -35.03 32.00 80.23
N GLU A 451 -33.71 32.21 80.32
CA GLU A 451 -33.05 32.56 81.59
C GLU A 451 -33.54 33.91 82.13
N ALA A 452 -33.73 34.90 81.26
CA ALA A 452 -34.32 36.18 81.62
C ALA A 452 -35.78 36.04 82.08
N GLU A 453 -36.57 35.17 81.43
CA GLU A 453 -37.92 34.81 81.86
C GLU A 453 -37.92 34.16 83.26
N GLU A 454 -37.06 33.16 83.49
CA GLU A 454 -36.94 32.49 84.79
C GLU A 454 -36.51 33.48 85.88
N SER A 455 -35.55 34.37 85.60
CA SER A 455 -35.15 35.44 86.52
C SER A 455 -36.30 36.41 86.82
N ALA A 456 -37.09 36.77 85.81
CA ALA A 456 -38.26 37.62 85.99
C ALA A 456 -39.33 36.91 86.83
N LEU A 457 -39.57 35.61 86.61
CA LEU A 457 -40.48 34.79 87.40
C LEU A 457 -40.02 34.67 88.85
N ASP A 458 -38.72 34.48 89.10
CA ASP A 458 -38.15 34.47 90.45
C ASP A 458 -38.30 35.83 91.14
N GLN A 459 -38.07 36.94 90.43
CA GLN A 459 -38.32 38.28 90.95
C GLN A 459 -39.80 38.49 91.29
N ILE A 460 -40.71 38.06 90.42
CA ILE A 460 -42.16 38.09 90.68
C ILE A 460 -42.49 37.25 91.92
N LYS A 461 -41.90 36.05 92.06
CA LYS A 461 -42.10 35.17 93.20
C LYS A 461 -41.60 35.82 94.48
N VAL A 462 -40.39 36.37 94.51
CA VAL A 462 -39.84 37.11 95.66
C VAL A 462 -40.68 38.33 96.01
N LEU A 463 -41.15 39.10 95.03
CA LEU A 463 -42.05 40.24 95.26
C LEU A 463 -43.41 39.77 95.79
N SER A 464 -43.94 38.65 95.30
CA SER A 464 -45.20 38.06 95.76
C SER A 464 -45.06 37.51 97.19
N GLU A 465 -43.96 36.83 97.51
CA GLU A 465 -43.64 36.33 98.85
C GLU A 465 -43.41 37.48 99.81
N ARG A 466 -42.66 38.53 99.42
CA ARG A 466 -42.50 39.77 100.20
C ARG A 466 -43.82 40.50 100.40
N THR A 467 -44.68 40.57 99.39
CA THR A 467 -46.01 41.17 99.50
C THR A 467 -46.94 40.32 100.37
N SER A 468 -46.84 38.99 100.29
CA SER A 468 -47.59 38.05 101.12
C SER A 468 -47.09 38.06 102.58
N ALA A 469 -45.79 38.21 102.81
CA ALA A 469 -45.15 38.35 104.11
C ALA A 469 -45.42 39.74 104.71
N ALA A 470 -45.45 40.79 103.89
CA ALA A 470 -45.91 42.12 104.29
C ALA A 470 -47.41 42.08 104.65
N ARG A 471 -48.26 41.42 103.86
CA ARG A 471 -49.68 41.17 104.17
C ARG A 471 -49.91 40.22 105.35
N ALA A 472 -48.98 39.30 105.63
CA ALA A 472 -49.01 38.43 106.80
C ALA A 472 -48.51 39.16 108.07
N SER A 473 -47.61 40.14 107.91
CA SER A 473 -47.12 41.02 108.98
C SER A 473 -48.04 42.23 109.23
N THR A 474 -48.99 42.49 108.33
CA THR A 474 -50.15 43.38 108.50
C THR A 474 -51.45 42.61 108.25
N SER A 475 -51.58 41.42 108.87
CA SER A 475 -52.86 40.73 108.92
C SER A 475 -53.57 41.06 110.22
N GLU A 476 -54.29 42.19 110.23
CA GLU A 476 -55.60 42.19 110.87
C GLU A 476 -56.48 41.26 110.04
N SER A 477 -56.61 40.01 110.51
CA SER A 477 -57.66 39.12 110.09
C SER A 477 -59.00 39.82 110.27
N GLY A 478 -59.71 40.13 109.17
CA GLY A 478 -61.12 40.51 109.22
C GLY A 478 -61.60 41.70 108.38
N ALA A 479 -60.75 42.37 107.58
CA ALA A 479 -61.24 43.43 106.69
C ALA A 479 -62.02 42.83 105.50
N LYS A 480 -63.35 42.81 105.60
CA LYS A 480 -64.27 42.46 104.50
C LYS A 480 -64.19 43.56 103.43
N ILE A 481 -63.26 43.40 102.48
CA ILE A 481 -63.16 44.27 101.31
C ILE A 481 -64.46 44.13 100.52
N THR A 482 -65.30 45.15 100.58
CA THR A 482 -66.59 45.19 99.88
C THR A 482 -66.34 45.89 98.54
N ILE A 483 -65.95 45.12 97.54
CA ILE A 483 -65.89 45.57 96.14
C ILE A 483 -67.30 45.67 95.58
N SER A 484 -67.57 46.72 94.83
CA SER A 484 -68.86 46.88 94.16
C SER A 484 -69.06 45.75 93.13
N ARG A 485 -70.32 45.40 92.85
CA ARG A 485 -70.65 44.39 91.80
C ARG A 485 -69.99 44.77 90.47
N GLU A 486 -69.98 46.06 90.14
CA GLU A 486 -69.38 46.60 88.92
C GLU A 486 -67.85 46.42 88.88
N GLU A 487 -67.14 46.63 89.99
CA GLU A 487 -65.70 46.38 90.09
C GLU A 487 -65.36 44.89 90.00
N PHE A 488 -66.15 44.02 90.64
CA PHE A 488 -65.98 42.57 90.53
C PHE A 488 -66.21 42.08 89.10
N GLU A 489 -67.27 42.56 88.45
CA GLU A 489 -67.57 42.23 87.05
C GLU A 489 -66.52 42.78 86.09
N SER A 490 -65.99 43.98 86.34
CA SER A 490 -64.89 44.57 85.55
C SER A 490 -63.59 43.79 85.69
N LEU A 491 -63.24 43.38 86.92
CA LEU A 491 -62.04 42.58 87.17
C LEU A 491 -62.19 41.16 86.60
N SER A 492 -63.37 40.56 86.74
CA SER A 492 -63.69 39.25 86.13
C SER A 492 -63.61 39.31 84.60
N ARG A 493 -64.15 40.37 83.98
CA ARG A 493 -63.99 40.60 82.52
C ARG A 493 -62.53 40.73 82.10
N LYS A 494 -61.71 41.47 82.85
CA LYS A 494 -60.27 41.61 82.55
C LYS A 494 -59.51 40.29 82.68
N VAL A 495 -59.87 39.45 83.66
CA VAL A 495 -59.32 38.10 83.80
C VAL A 495 -59.71 37.25 82.59
N GLU A 496 -60.99 37.23 82.22
CA GLU A 496 -61.46 36.50 81.04
C GLU A 496 -60.81 36.99 79.74
N GLU A 497 -60.61 38.30 79.58
CA GLU A 497 -59.90 38.88 78.43
C GLU A 497 -58.42 38.48 78.40
N SER A 498 -57.75 38.44 79.55
CA SER A 498 -56.37 37.98 79.68
C SER A 498 -56.23 36.48 79.42
N ASP A 499 -57.18 35.68 79.91
CA ASP A 499 -57.22 34.23 79.67
C ASP A 499 -57.44 33.93 78.18
N LYS A 500 -58.37 34.63 77.53
CA LYS A 500 -58.56 34.53 76.07
C LYS A 500 -57.30 34.92 75.30
N LEU A 501 -56.59 35.97 75.73
CA LEU A 501 -55.33 36.37 75.11
C LEU A 501 -54.24 35.29 75.27
N ALA A 502 -54.17 34.65 76.44
CA ALA A 502 -53.25 33.55 76.69
C ALA A 502 -53.60 32.32 75.85
N GLU A 503 -54.88 31.93 75.79
CA GLU A 503 -55.38 30.85 74.94
C GLU A 503 -55.07 31.10 73.46
N MET A 504 -55.27 32.33 72.98
CA MET A 504 -54.91 32.69 71.60
C MET A 504 -53.41 32.58 71.34
N LYS A 505 -52.55 32.98 72.29
CA LYS A 505 -51.09 32.82 72.17
C LYS A 505 -50.66 31.36 72.15
N VAL A 506 -51.26 30.53 73.01
CA VAL A 506 -51.01 29.08 73.04
C VAL A 506 -51.47 28.43 71.74
N ALA A 507 -52.66 28.76 71.24
CA ALA A 507 -53.16 28.26 69.96
C ALA A 507 -52.26 28.65 68.78
N ALA A 508 -51.77 29.89 68.75
CA ALA A 508 -50.82 30.34 67.73
C ALA A 508 -49.47 29.58 67.81
N ALA A 509 -48.94 29.36 69.01
CA ALA A 509 -47.73 28.57 69.20
C ALA A 509 -47.92 27.10 68.79
N MET A 510 -49.06 26.48 69.14
CA MET A 510 -49.40 25.13 68.71
C MET A 510 -49.50 25.00 67.19
N ALA A 511 -50.14 25.98 66.52
CA ALA A 511 -50.22 26.00 65.06
C ALA A 511 -48.83 26.12 64.40
N GLN A 512 -47.91 26.91 64.98
CA GLN A 512 -46.53 26.98 64.49
C GLN A 512 -45.79 25.64 64.67
N VAL A 513 -45.96 24.97 65.81
CA VAL A 513 -45.36 23.64 66.06
C VAL A 513 -45.90 22.61 65.08
N GLU A 514 -47.22 22.60 64.82
CA GLU A 514 -47.83 21.70 63.84
C GLU A 514 -47.33 21.96 62.41
N ALA A 515 -47.14 23.24 62.03
CA ALA A 515 -46.57 23.59 60.74
C ALA A 515 -45.11 23.12 60.58
N VAL A 516 -44.29 23.26 61.63
CA VAL A 516 -42.91 22.75 61.63
C VAL A 516 -42.89 21.23 61.53
N LYS A 517 -43.73 20.52 62.29
CA LYS A 517 -43.85 19.06 62.22
C LYS A 517 -44.31 18.57 60.85
N ALA A 518 -45.23 19.29 60.20
CA ALA A 518 -45.65 18.97 58.84
C ALA A 518 -44.50 19.12 57.83
N SER A 519 -43.74 20.22 57.93
CA SER A 519 -42.55 20.45 57.08
C SER A 519 -41.44 19.43 57.32
N GLU A 520 -41.22 19.01 58.57
CA GLU A 520 -40.25 17.98 58.93
C GLU A 520 -40.61 16.62 58.30
N ASN A 521 -41.88 16.22 58.41
CA ASN A 521 -42.36 14.98 57.81
C ASN A 521 -42.25 14.98 56.28
N GLU A 522 -42.54 16.10 55.62
CA GLU A 522 -42.36 16.24 54.17
C GLU A 522 -40.87 16.11 53.77
N ALA A 523 -39.96 16.71 54.54
CA ALA A 523 -38.52 16.57 54.32
C ALA A 523 -38.03 15.12 54.51
N LEU A 524 -38.50 14.44 55.56
CA LEU A 524 -38.21 13.02 55.79
C LEU A 524 -38.71 12.13 54.65
N GLN A 525 -39.92 12.38 54.15
CA GLN A 525 -40.47 11.64 53.02
C GLN A 525 -39.64 11.83 51.75
N ARG A 526 -39.18 13.06 51.46
CA ARG A 526 -38.26 13.33 50.34
C ARG A 526 -36.95 12.58 50.49
N LEU A 527 -36.37 12.55 51.70
CA LEU A 527 -35.15 11.81 51.96
C LEU A 527 -35.35 10.31 51.74
N GLU A 528 -36.44 9.73 52.23
CA GLU A 528 -36.77 8.32 52.03
C GLU A 528 -36.90 7.98 50.53
N THR A 529 -37.55 8.84 49.74
CA THR A 529 -37.67 8.63 48.29
C THR A 529 -36.32 8.65 47.58
N THR A 530 -35.43 9.59 47.93
CA THR A 530 -34.10 9.68 47.30
C THR A 530 -33.20 8.51 47.72
N MET A 531 -33.27 8.05 48.96
CA MET A 531 -32.55 6.86 49.41
C MET A 531 -33.02 5.60 48.66
N LYS A 532 -34.33 5.48 48.41
CA LYS A 532 -34.87 4.36 47.63
C LYS A 532 -34.39 4.39 46.17
N GLU A 533 -34.40 5.55 45.53
CA GLU A 533 -33.87 5.73 44.17
C GLU A 533 -32.38 5.38 44.07
N ILE A 534 -31.57 5.74 45.08
CA ILE A 534 -30.15 5.36 45.15
C ILE A 534 -29.97 3.85 45.22
N GLU A 535 -30.77 3.14 46.02
CA GLU A 535 -30.68 1.68 46.12
C GLU A 535 -31.16 0.99 44.83
N ASP A 536 -32.20 1.52 44.17
CA ASP A 536 -32.65 1.04 42.86
C ASP A 536 -31.56 1.24 41.78
N MET A 537 -30.87 2.39 41.76
CA MET A 537 -29.73 2.62 40.86
C MET A 537 -28.55 1.68 41.16
N LYS A 538 -28.27 1.42 42.43
CA LYS A 538 -27.20 0.51 42.87
C LYS A 538 -27.48 -0.94 42.48
N THR A 539 -28.72 -1.40 42.61
CA THR A 539 -29.10 -2.75 42.16
C THR A 539 -29.02 -2.85 40.64
N ALA A 540 -29.50 -1.85 39.91
CA ALA A 540 -29.40 -1.81 38.44
C ALA A 540 -27.94 -1.83 37.94
N THR A 541 -27.04 -1.08 38.58
CA THR A 541 -25.60 -1.07 38.24
C THR A 541 -24.93 -2.40 38.54
N GLN A 542 -25.25 -3.07 39.66
CA GLN A 542 -24.75 -4.41 39.97
C GLN A 542 -25.22 -5.46 38.95
N GLU A 543 -26.48 -5.40 38.51
CA GLU A 543 -26.97 -6.29 37.46
C GLU A 543 -26.30 -6.04 36.11
N ALA A 544 -26.09 -4.77 35.75
CA ALA A 544 -25.37 -4.41 34.53
C ALA A 544 -23.92 -4.92 34.56
N LEU A 545 -23.26 -4.82 35.71
CA LEU A 545 -21.90 -5.33 35.92
C LEU A 545 -21.86 -6.86 35.74
N LYS A 546 -22.76 -7.60 36.38
CA LYS A 546 -22.84 -9.07 36.21
C LYS A 546 -23.08 -9.46 34.75
N LYS A 547 -23.93 -8.75 34.03
CA LYS A 547 -24.18 -8.99 32.59
C LYS A 547 -22.91 -8.73 31.76
N ALA A 548 -22.17 -7.66 32.05
CA ALA A 548 -20.91 -7.35 31.39
C ALA A 548 -19.84 -8.42 31.66
N GLU A 549 -19.71 -8.89 32.90
CA GLU A 549 -18.80 -9.98 33.26
C GLU A 549 -19.14 -11.29 32.55
N MET A 550 -20.43 -11.63 32.46
CA MET A 550 -20.88 -12.81 31.70
C MET A 550 -20.58 -12.69 30.21
N ALA A 551 -20.74 -11.50 29.61
CA ALA A 551 -20.41 -11.24 28.21
C ALA A 551 -18.89 -11.36 27.94
N GLU A 552 -18.05 -10.79 28.80
CA GLU A 552 -16.59 -10.94 28.74
C GLU A 552 -16.15 -12.40 28.99
N GLY A 553 -16.86 -13.13 29.86
CA GLY A 553 -16.68 -14.58 30.02
C GLY A 553 -16.96 -15.35 28.73
N ALA A 554 -18.10 -15.10 28.09
CA ALA A 554 -18.49 -15.74 26.84
C ALA A 554 -17.52 -15.39 25.69
N LYS A 555 -17.11 -14.12 25.59
CA LYS A 555 -16.10 -13.66 24.63
C LYS A 555 -14.78 -14.41 24.80
N ARG A 556 -14.27 -14.56 26.03
CA ARG A 556 -13.04 -15.33 26.31
C ARG A 556 -13.16 -16.79 25.90
N VAL A 557 -14.33 -17.41 26.04
CA VAL A 557 -14.57 -18.79 25.58
C VAL A 557 -14.44 -18.88 24.05
N VAL A 558 -15.12 -17.98 23.33
CA VAL A 558 -15.08 -17.92 21.86
C VAL A 558 -13.67 -17.64 21.35
N GLU A 559 -12.96 -16.68 21.96
CA GLU A 559 -11.58 -16.35 21.59
C GLU A 559 -10.62 -17.53 21.80
N ASN A 560 -10.80 -18.30 22.89
CA ASN A 560 -10.01 -19.50 23.15
C ASN A 560 -10.31 -20.62 22.14
N GLU A 561 -11.57 -20.82 21.75
CA GLU A 561 -11.94 -21.78 20.69
C GLU A 561 -11.37 -21.38 19.33
N LEU A 562 -11.44 -20.09 19.01
CA LEU A 562 -10.90 -19.52 17.77
C LEU A 562 -9.37 -19.66 17.73
N ARG A 563 -8.68 -19.43 18.84
CA ARG A 563 -7.23 -19.68 18.98
C ARG A 563 -6.89 -21.15 18.70
N ARG A 564 -7.62 -22.08 19.34
CA ARG A 564 -7.45 -23.52 19.09
C ARG A 564 -7.76 -23.89 17.64
N TRP A 565 -8.73 -23.24 17.00
CA TRP A 565 -9.03 -23.45 15.59
C TRP A 565 -7.87 -23.00 14.68
N ARG A 566 -7.30 -21.81 14.92
CA ARG A 566 -6.12 -21.33 14.20
C ARG A 566 -4.92 -22.26 14.38
N GLU A 567 -4.68 -22.75 15.60
CA GLU A 567 -3.61 -23.73 15.86
C GLU A 567 -3.82 -25.05 15.11
N ARG A 568 -5.06 -25.56 15.04
CA ARG A 568 -5.39 -26.77 14.27
C ARG A 568 -5.20 -26.55 12.77
N GLU A 569 -5.62 -25.42 12.23
CA GLU A 569 -5.40 -25.10 10.82
C GLU A 569 -3.92 -24.93 10.49
N GLN A 570 -3.14 -24.27 11.35
CA GLN A 570 -1.68 -24.19 11.20
C GLN A 570 -1.01 -25.58 11.25
N LYS A 571 -1.46 -26.46 12.15
CA LYS A 571 -0.96 -27.85 12.21
C LYS A 571 -1.30 -28.64 10.94
N LYS A 572 -2.51 -28.52 10.40
CA LYS A 572 -2.88 -29.16 9.14
C LYS A 572 -2.08 -28.62 7.96
N ALA A 573 -1.86 -27.30 7.91
CA ALA A 573 -1.02 -26.67 6.89
C ALA A 573 0.44 -27.18 6.98
N ALA A 574 0.98 -27.31 8.19
CA ALA A 574 2.30 -27.87 8.42
C ALA A 574 2.40 -29.36 8.05
N GLU A 575 1.36 -30.16 8.36
CA GLU A 575 1.29 -31.57 7.98
C GLU A 575 1.15 -31.74 6.46
N ALA A 576 0.33 -30.92 5.80
CA ALA A 576 0.22 -30.90 4.34
C ALA A 576 1.54 -30.49 3.67
N ALA A 577 2.22 -29.47 4.19
CA ALA A 577 3.55 -29.08 3.73
C ALA A 577 4.57 -30.21 3.91
N SER A 578 4.51 -30.95 5.03
CA SER A 578 5.37 -32.10 5.31
C SER A 578 5.08 -33.28 4.36
N ARG A 579 3.81 -33.54 4.03
CA ARG A 579 3.41 -34.55 3.03
C ARG A 579 3.89 -34.19 1.63
N ILE A 580 3.77 -32.93 1.22
CA ILE A 580 4.26 -32.44 -0.07
C ILE A 580 5.80 -32.58 -0.16
N LEU A 581 6.51 -32.32 0.95
CA LEU A 581 7.96 -32.52 1.04
C LEU A 581 8.35 -34.01 0.95
N ALA A 582 7.60 -34.89 1.59
CA ALA A 582 7.82 -36.35 1.53
C ALA A 582 7.52 -36.92 0.13
N GLU A 583 6.47 -36.44 -0.53
CA GLU A 583 6.09 -36.84 -1.88
C GLU A 583 7.11 -36.34 -2.94
N LYS A 584 7.73 -35.18 -2.70
CA LYS A 584 8.80 -34.64 -3.56
C LYS A 584 10.14 -35.40 -3.43
N GLN A 585 10.34 -36.17 -2.35
CA GLN A 585 11.52 -37.03 -2.17
C GLN A 585 11.39 -38.41 -2.82
N MET A 586 10.24 -38.76 -3.41
CA MET A 586 10.05 -40.03 -4.11
C MET A 586 9.72 -39.78 -5.58
N SER A 587 10.58 -40.26 -6.48
CA SER A 587 10.29 -40.37 -7.92
C SER A 587 11.01 -41.60 -8.49
N PRO A 588 10.65 -42.09 -9.69
CA PRO A 588 9.36 -42.65 -10.05
C PRO A 588 9.52 -44.08 -10.58
N GLN A 589 8.55 -44.97 -10.37
CA GLN A 589 8.52 -46.24 -11.11
C GLN A 589 7.11 -46.69 -11.48
N SER A 590 6.90 -46.76 -12.81
CA SER A 590 6.19 -47.82 -13.54
C SER A 590 4.66 -47.98 -13.37
N SER A 591 3.96 -47.40 -14.36
CA SER A 591 3.04 -48.06 -15.32
C SER A 591 1.76 -48.83 -14.87
N PRO A 592 0.75 -48.91 -15.77
CA PRO A 592 -0.67 -49.01 -15.42
C PRO A 592 -1.21 -50.45 -15.54
N HIS A 593 -2.19 -50.84 -14.72
CA HIS A 593 -3.33 -51.67 -15.16
C HIS A 593 -4.37 -51.95 -14.06
N HIS A 594 -5.61 -52.02 -14.54
CA HIS A 594 -6.76 -52.82 -14.09
C HIS A 594 -7.72 -52.30 -12.99
N TYR A 595 -8.90 -51.94 -13.48
CA TYR A 595 -10.19 -51.88 -12.80
C TYR A 595 -10.51 -53.16 -12.03
N THR A 596 -11.09 -53.03 -10.83
CA THR A 596 -12.05 -54.01 -10.30
C THR A 596 -13.07 -53.29 -9.41
N ILE A 597 -14.31 -53.30 -9.88
CA ILE A 597 -15.51 -52.92 -9.14
C ILE A 597 -15.91 -54.12 -8.28
N GLN A 598 -16.01 -53.94 -6.97
CA GLN A 598 -16.66 -54.90 -6.09
C GLN A 598 -17.77 -54.22 -5.29
N LYS A 599 -19.01 -54.41 -5.78
CA LYS A 599 -20.25 -54.19 -5.04
C LYS A 599 -20.33 -55.23 -3.91
N HIS A 600 -20.60 -54.77 -2.69
CA HIS A 600 -21.28 -55.60 -1.69
C HIS A 600 -22.51 -54.87 -1.17
N SER A 601 -23.63 -55.61 -1.15
CA SER A 601 -24.99 -55.18 -0.85
C SER A 601 -25.45 -55.77 0.49
N GLN A 602 -25.94 -54.89 1.38
CA GLN A 602 -27.07 -55.00 2.37
C GLN A 602 -27.08 -56.13 3.44
N PRO A 603 -27.91 -56.09 4.53
CA PRO A 603 -29.09 -55.25 4.86
C PRO A 603 -29.15 -54.66 6.32
N PRO A 604 -30.25 -53.96 6.72
CA PRO A 604 -30.32 -53.16 7.95
C PRO A 604 -31.07 -53.84 9.11
N LYS A 605 -30.78 -53.44 10.36
CA LYS A 605 -31.69 -53.58 11.51
C LYS A 605 -31.58 -52.38 12.47
N ALA A 606 -32.75 -51.85 12.82
CA ALA A 606 -33.01 -50.77 13.76
C ALA A 606 -32.77 -51.19 15.21
N VAL A 607 -32.31 -50.26 16.08
CA VAL A 607 -32.71 -50.14 17.50
C VAL A 607 -32.48 -48.70 18.00
N GLU A 608 -33.61 -48.06 18.34
CA GLU A 608 -33.92 -47.12 19.44
C GLU A 608 -33.03 -45.91 19.78
N ALA A 609 -33.63 -44.74 19.53
CA ALA A 609 -33.35 -43.49 20.21
C ALA A 609 -34.00 -43.46 21.61
N LYS A 610 -33.20 -43.19 22.65
CA LYS A 610 -33.71 -42.77 23.96
C LYS A 610 -33.75 -41.24 24.05
N LYS A 611 -34.98 -40.72 24.10
CA LYS A 611 -35.33 -39.38 24.57
C LYS A 611 -35.12 -39.29 26.08
N TYR A 612 -34.65 -38.14 26.56
CA TYR A 612 -35.03 -37.63 27.89
C TYR A 612 -35.83 -36.34 27.69
N GLU A 613 -37.04 -36.35 28.24
CA GLU A 613 -37.96 -35.21 28.32
C GLU A 613 -37.73 -34.41 29.61
N LYS A 614 -37.73 -33.08 29.43
CA LYS A 614 -38.44 -32.03 30.18
C LYS A 614 -38.38 -32.01 31.72
N GLU A 615 -38.04 -30.82 32.22
CA GLU A 615 -38.88 -30.17 33.22
C GLU A 615 -39.06 -28.67 32.90
N LYS A 616 -40.30 -28.20 33.06
CA LYS A 616 -40.79 -26.86 32.71
C LYS A 616 -40.86 -26.00 33.97
N VAL A 617 -40.59 -24.70 33.87
CA VAL A 617 -41.39 -23.67 34.56
C VAL A 617 -41.59 -22.48 33.63
N SER A 618 -42.85 -22.05 33.56
CA SER A 618 -43.45 -21.02 32.73
C SER A 618 -43.72 -19.75 33.54
N VAL A 619 -43.52 -18.56 32.97
CA VAL A 619 -44.41 -17.39 33.20
C VAL A 619 -44.55 -16.59 31.91
N SER A 620 -45.80 -16.31 31.56
CA SER A 620 -46.26 -15.57 30.39
C SER A 620 -46.41 -14.07 30.70
N LYS A 621 -46.12 -13.20 29.74
CA LYS A 621 -46.89 -11.95 29.51
C LYS A 621 -46.81 -11.57 28.03
N LYS A 622 -47.98 -11.58 27.39
CA LYS A 622 -48.25 -11.10 26.03
C LYS A 622 -48.22 -9.57 26.02
N VAL A 623 -47.58 -8.96 25.03
CA VAL A 623 -48.00 -7.67 24.46
C VAL A 623 -47.89 -7.75 22.94
N LEU A 624 -48.93 -7.21 22.32
CA LEU A 624 -49.40 -7.33 20.95
C LEU A 624 -48.63 -6.38 20.00
N LEU A 625 -48.18 -6.88 18.85
CA LEU A 625 -47.70 -6.06 17.73
C LEU A 625 -48.86 -5.32 17.06
N PRO A 626 -48.57 -4.24 16.31
CA PRO A 626 -49.08 -4.22 14.93
C PRO A 626 -48.01 -3.99 13.87
N ASN A 627 -48.15 -4.76 12.79
CA ASN A 627 -47.58 -4.56 11.47
C ASN A 627 -47.85 -3.15 10.93
N ILE A 628 -46.86 -2.57 10.26
CA ILE A 628 -47.05 -1.49 9.30
C ILE A 628 -46.31 -1.84 8.01
N SER A 629 -47.08 -2.36 7.06
CA SER A 629 -46.72 -2.48 5.65
C SER A 629 -47.55 -1.49 4.85
N GLY A 630 -46.87 -0.67 4.05
CA GLY A 630 -47.44 -0.01 2.86
C GLY A 630 -47.62 1.50 2.96
N ILE A 631 -46.94 2.25 2.09
CA ILE A 631 -47.52 3.18 1.11
C ILE A 631 -46.43 3.62 0.11
N PHE A 632 -46.79 3.53 -1.17
CA PHE A 632 -46.01 3.81 -2.38
C PHE A 632 -45.76 5.31 -2.59
N HIS A 633 -44.67 5.65 -3.31
CA HIS A 633 -44.76 6.43 -4.56
C HIS A 633 -43.57 6.13 -5.49
N ARG A 634 -43.82 5.28 -6.50
CA ARG A 634 -42.95 5.03 -7.65
C ARG A 634 -43.30 6.05 -8.72
N LYS A 635 -42.42 7.03 -9.00
CA LYS A 635 -42.60 7.96 -10.12
C LYS A 635 -42.09 7.31 -11.40
N LYS A 636 -43.03 7.07 -12.31
CA LYS A 636 -42.89 6.58 -13.68
C LYS A 636 -42.59 7.79 -14.58
N ASN A 637 -41.46 7.80 -15.27
CA ASN A 637 -41.28 8.56 -16.50
C ASN A 637 -40.86 7.57 -17.60
N GLN A 638 -41.82 7.23 -18.46
CA GLN A 638 -41.56 6.83 -19.84
C GLN A 638 -41.47 8.13 -20.63
N ILE A 639 -40.34 8.37 -21.30
CA ILE A 639 -40.33 9.11 -22.56
C ILE A 639 -39.75 8.16 -23.59
N GLU A 640 -40.61 7.92 -24.56
CA GLU A 640 -40.44 7.23 -25.81
C GLU A 640 -39.47 8.01 -26.70
N GLY A 641 -38.52 7.31 -27.32
CA GLY A 641 -37.54 7.91 -28.22
C GLY A 641 -36.63 6.84 -28.79
N GLY A 642 -37.09 6.21 -29.87
CA GLY A 642 -36.41 5.13 -30.58
C GLY A 642 -35.06 5.55 -31.18
N SER A 643 -34.23 4.52 -31.40
CA SER A 643 -32.92 4.53 -32.05
C SER A 643 -32.97 5.10 -33.49
N PRO A 644 -31.82 5.49 -34.11
CA PRO A 644 -30.89 4.49 -34.62
C PRO A 644 -29.39 4.83 -34.59
N SER A 645 -28.61 3.75 -34.57
CA SER A 645 -27.24 3.61 -35.06
C SER A 645 -26.97 4.33 -36.38
N TYR A 646 -25.76 4.87 -36.57
CA TYR A 646 -24.96 4.66 -37.80
C TYR A 646 -23.49 5.06 -37.59
N LEU A 647 -22.59 4.12 -37.84
CA LEU A 647 -21.19 4.31 -38.21
C LEU A 647 -21.11 4.49 -39.74
N PRO A 648 -20.29 5.42 -40.26
CA PRO A 648 -19.80 5.38 -41.65
C PRO A 648 -18.27 5.24 -41.67
N GLY A 649 -17.61 4.45 -42.51
CA GLY A 649 -18.04 3.62 -43.61
C GLY A 649 -16.81 2.96 -44.25
N GLU A 650 -16.99 1.77 -44.81
CA GLU A 650 -16.13 1.20 -45.84
C GLU A 650 -17.00 1.04 -47.08
N ASN A 651 -16.53 1.57 -48.21
CA ASN A 651 -17.16 1.40 -49.52
C ASN A 651 -16.53 0.21 -50.23
N PRO A 652 -17.33 -0.61 -50.94
CA PRO A 652 -16.82 -1.71 -51.74
C PRO A 652 -16.54 -1.28 -53.19
N VAL A 653 -15.34 -1.62 -53.69
CA VAL A 653 -15.09 -2.16 -55.05
C VAL A 653 -14.05 -3.26 -54.90
#